data_AF-A0A379U4B6-F1
#
_entry.id   AF-A0A379U4B6-F1
#
_cell.length_a   1.000
_cell.length_b   1.000
_cell.length_c   1.000
_cell.angle_alpha   90.00
_cell.angle_beta   90.00
_cell.angle_gamma   90.00
#
_symmetry.space_group_name_H-M   'P 1'
#
loop_
_entity.id
_entity.type
_entity.pdbx_description
1 polymer ?
#
loop_
_entity_poly.entity_id
_entity_poly.type
_entity_poly.pdbx_seq_one_letter_code
_entity_poly.pdbx_strand_id
1 'polypeptide(L)'
;MSVKQYETYLAETFIEWVSSTIQPGERYQFKSPDPDNALKLWQAFVSLANGNKLEIAPGQHLTCVQCNGIQLIPVLHGTTAPAFTENYISHLRDQVSGRNGVFAQTALLIIHNSMLDTLLNSTKDVAAPDAIWHPETFRHQLEKLITTDSARSQVSRCLLGDQLTTILDEGATVFGFSSLYRLLDDGKLDFSELKLFNDNNLLNFSDKQLRARLNENQKLYRQIEDSIERYSGQLENVLTEFSTKFIQEHFVDKDDWRELDFSVYLDEKTQNSEQKLVLENIVVESGVVWQRAKSASKAGKRDISVLVQVQPGQSQVELEFIFQGNDLQDNQIKIAHHRQLQKERFWRISRHSKILASVPFDGRPCFFSLEIINRNNSAEEYKFRLLLVEQGQFWLNEIQHCYRIEPGKGQLTLQLEDNELRIAETGDQTCLLDEESDDIDCRHYALVNFETLANQSELIKFALISGDSRLLFNIEGPGAEEGLTLPLLFDQSRFNKLFKEEGNATWNRMKGRVILDNIEHNVVGVRQQLLMQESSLIEHNLLSTGSNNSEFALDELQASYPDLHNAYHQLFVYYQHRNTLPSLVSWSAEYRALVSHMIATFEQALQQIGLSRALTAQEKRLLHLGICRGDNYERLSPLHPLVLAYHLQLAETIIAEPGDSTSASFASLPQITLDRLVVSGLMPFVYHSEHEYAQLQPMAENRFWIDIVPQRQMSHEYVKRLVKDKLNEFTDAYSRLFQSAGNNALVINAINLGDTRELFLGLVEYFKQEKDGAISIHVNCYDERLLPNAFDRFAESGSYEQLKNDLSLNSGAWRAEADMLIDLLRSRLTFSKFVLPPESDKLAYAHLAFFTNTAPVDCRQIRIEDAASGVLCHGLIAGEGAETQGDAYFTAFGLRNVDTEPYCALRLARLLGCLWQPARQSNSQYHGQGISLAVSGNFKQLLNRSYDSSLWTTIIDPKVTLDFLPVKKMSC
;
A
#
# COMPACT_ATOMS: atom_id res chain seq x y z
N MET A 1 0.88 39.62 35.43
CA MET A 1 0.50 40.68 34.47
C MET A 1 -0.92 40.38 34.03
N SER A 2 -1.78 41.39 33.90
CA SER A 2 -3.19 41.21 33.51
C SER A 2 -3.25 40.57 32.12
N VAL A 3 -3.75 39.34 32.00
CA VAL A 3 -3.98 38.65 30.72
C VAL A 3 -4.76 39.60 29.81
N LYS A 4 -4.14 40.07 28.73
CA LYS A 4 -4.86 40.91 27.76
C LYS A 4 -5.89 40.02 27.06
N GLN A 5 -7.16 40.44 27.07
CA GLN A 5 -8.19 39.73 26.31
C GLN A 5 -7.90 39.85 24.81
N TYR A 6 -8.11 38.76 24.07
CA TYR A 6 -7.81 38.68 22.64
C TYR A 6 -8.52 39.78 21.83
N GLU A 7 -9.75 40.09 22.22
CA GLU A 7 -10.58 41.13 21.62
C GLU A 7 -10.00 42.55 21.82
N THR A 8 -9.32 42.79 22.94
CA THR A 8 -8.59 44.03 23.19
C THR A 8 -7.39 44.15 22.25
N TYR A 9 -6.67 43.05 22.02
CA TYR A 9 -5.57 43.03 21.07
C TYR A 9 -6.04 43.24 19.62
N LEU A 10 -7.17 42.65 19.23
CA LEU A 10 -7.81 42.91 17.93
C LEU A 10 -8.14 44.39 17.73
N ALA A 11 -8.74 45.02 18.74
CA ALA A 11 -9.11 46.43 18.72
C ALA A 11 -7.89 47.37 18.69
N GLU A 12 -6.87 47.12 19.52
CA GLU A 12 -5.60 47.86 19.51
C GLU A 12 -4.92 47.79 18.13
N THR A 13 -4.81 46.59 17.56
CA THR A 13 -4.21 46.37 16.24
C THR A 13 -4.96 47.12 15.13
N PHE A 14 -6.29 47.14 15.19
CA PHE A 14 -7.11 47.91 14.26
C PHE A 14 -6.89 49.42 14.38
N ILE A 15 -6.85 49.95 15.61
CA ILE A 15 -6.63 51.37 15.87
C ILE A 15 -5.25 51.80 15.35
N GLU A 16 -4.21 50.99 15.57
CA GLU A 16 -2.87 51.26 15.07
C GLU A 16 -2.83 51.29 13.53
N TRP A 17 -3.42 50.27 12.89
CA TRP A 17 -3.49 50.19 11.44
C TRP A 17 -4.24 51.38 10.83
N VAL A 18 -5.44 51.68 11.34
CA VAL A 18 -6.31 52.72 10.79
C VAL A 18 -5.75 54.12 11.04
N SER A 19 -5.03 54.35 12.15
CA SER A 19 -4.46 55.67 12.47
C SER A 19 -3.52 56.23 11.41
N SER A 20 -2.89 55.37 10.60
CA SER A 20 -2.01 55.77 9.51
C SER A 20 -2.74 56.26 8.24
N THR A 21 -4.01 55.88 8.07
CA THR A 21 -4.75 56.03 6.81
C THR A 21 -6.13 56.67 6.96
N ILE A 22 -6.64 56.79 8.18
CA ILE A 22 -7.99 57.26 8.50
C ILE A 22 -8.25 58.68 7.99
N GLN A 23 -9.39 58.87 7.32
CA GLN A 23 -9.88 60.18 6.90
C GLN A 23 -11.30 60.44 7.42
N PRO A 24 -11.72 61.73 7.58
CA PRO A 24 -13.07 62.03 8.03
C PRO A 24 -14.10 61.48 7.04
N GLY A 25 -15.21 60.97 7.54
CA GLY A 25 -16.27 60.36 6.73
C GLY A 25 -15.99 58.95 6.21
N GLU A 26 -14.85 58.35 6.55
CA GLU A 26 -14.60 56.94 6.23
C GLU A 26 -15.42 55.99 7.09
N ARG A 27 -15.73 54.83 6.51
CA ARG A 27 -16.62 53.83 7.09
C ARG A 27 -16.00 52.46 6.89
N TYR A 28 -15.87 51.73 7.97
CA TYR A 28 -15.27 50.42 8.06
C TYR A 28 -16.34 49.42 8.49
N GLN A 29 -16.21 48.17 8.07
CA GLN A 29 -17.11 47.09 8.48
C GLN A 29 -16.33 45.83 8.82
N PHE A 30 -16.86 45.05 9.76
CA PHE A 30 -16.40 43.70 10.08
C PHE A 30 -17.59 42.78 10.30
N LYS A 31 -17.62 41.68 9.53
CA LYS A 31 -18.63 40.65 9.67
C LYS A 31 -18.19 39.62 10.73
N SER A 32 -18.97 39.50 11.80
CA SER A 32 -18.78 38.48 12.82
C SER A 32 -20.03 37.58 12.90
N PRO A 33 -19.92 36.29 12.54
CA PRO A 33 -21.07 35.38 12.56
C PRO A 33 -21.51 34.99 13.98
N ASP A 34 -20.62 35.12 14.97
CA ASP A 34 -20.88 34.82 16.38
C ASP A 34 -21.21 36.12 17.15
N PRO A 35 -22.44 36.25 17.70
CA PRO A 35 -22.87 37.45 18.40
C PRO A 35 -22.10 37.71 19.71
N ASP A 36 -21.59 36.67 20.38
CA ASP A 36 -20.82 36.82 21.62
C ASP A 36 -19.44 37.41 21.32
N ASN A 37 -18.78 36.95 20.25
CA ASN A 37 -17.51 37.51 19.80
C ASN A 37 -17.67 38.96 19.32
N ALA A 38 -18.76 39.27 18.60
CA ALA A 38 -19.08 40.64 18.18
C ALA A 38 -19.27 41.58 19.38
N LEU A 39 -19.96 41.12 20.43
CA LEU A 39 -20.17 41.89 21.65
C LEU A 39 -18.87 42.14 22.41
N LYS A 40 -18.03 41.12 22.60
CA LYS A 40 -16.73 41.25 23.27
C LYS A 40 -15.81 42.22 22.54
N LEU A 41 -15.77 42.16 21.20
CA LEU A 41 -14.99 43.09 20.39
C LEU A 41 -15.48 44.53 20.52
N TRP A 42 -16.80 44.75 20.51
CA TRP A 42 -17.35 46.09 20.75
C TRP A 42 -17.01 46.62 22.15
N GLN A 43 -17.11 45.77 23.18
CA GLN A 43 -16.72 46.12 24.56
C GLN A 43 -15.24 46.51 24.66
N ALA A 44 -14.36 45.84 23.91
CA ALA A 44 -12.95 46.20 23.84
C ALA A 44 -12.73 47.63 23.31
N PHE A 45 -13.40 48.01 22.22
CA PHE A 45 -13.35 49.38 21.72
C PHE A 45 -13.92 50.41 22.71
N VAL A 46 -14.99 50.06 23.44
CA VAL A 46 -15.57 50.94 24.46
C VAL A 46 -14.60 51.15 25.62
N SER A 47 -13.89 50.11 26.04
CA SER A 47 -12.84 50.22 27.06
C SER A 47 -11.71 51.12 26.59
N LEU A 48 -11.28 50.98 25.32
CA LEU A 48 -10.20 51.78 24.72
C LEU A 48 -10.59 53.24 24.46
N ALA A 49 -11.89 53.55 24.38
CA ALA A 49 -12.37 54.92 24.27
C ALA A 49 -12.06 55.79 25.51
N ASN A 50 -11.72 55.18 26.66
CA ASN A 50 -11.36 55.88 27.90
C ASN A 50 -12.39 56.95 28.34
N GLY A 51 -13.68 56.69 28.09
CA GLY A 51 -14.77 57.60 28.45
C GLY A 51 -15.08 58.70 27.43
N ASN A 52 -14.36 58.74 26.30
CA ASN A 52 -14.66 59.68 25.20
C ASN A 52 -16.02 59.40 24.57
N LYS A 53 -16.84 60.44 24.51
CA LYS A 53 -18.20 60.40 23.99
C LYS A 53 -18.45 61.58 23.06
N LEU A 54 -19.06 61.30 21.91
CA LEU A 54 -19.59 62.28 20.98
C LEU A 54 -21.05 62.53 21.31
N GLU A 55 -21.40 63.76 21.69
CA GLU A 55 -22.79 64.17 21.85
C GLU A 55 -23.40 64.47 20.47
N ILE A 56 -24.39 63.67 20.06
CA ILE A 56 -25.05 63.77 18.75
C ILE A 56 -26.36 64.57 18.80
N ALA A 57 -26.97 64.62 19.99
CA ALA A 57 -28.15 65.41 20.33
C ALA A 57 -28.21 65.57 21.87
N PRO A 58 -28.96 66.54 22.42
CA PRO A 58 -29.00 66.79 23.87
C PRO A 58 -29.30 65.51 24.67
N GLY A 59 -28.32 65.04 25.44
CA GLY A 59 -28.43 63.81 26.25
C GLY A 59 -28.16 62.48 25.51
N GLN A 60 -27.92 62.49 24.19
CA GLN A 60 -27.57 61.32 23.39
C GLN A 60 -26.08 61.31 23.05
N HIS A 61 -25.39 60.25 23.48
CA HIS A 61 -23.94 60.13 23.37
C HIS A 61 -23.54 58.83 22.68
N LEU A 62 -22.60 58.89 21.75
CA LEU A 62 -21.95 57.74 21.14
C LEU A 62 -20.51 57.63 21.65
N THR A 63 -20.09 56.43 22.00
CA THR A 63 -18.68 56.18 22.36
C THR A 63 -17.80 56.40 21.14
N CYS A 64 -16.67 57.07 21.31
CA CYS A 64 -15.70 57.28 20.23
C CYS A 64 -14.26 57.05 20.69
N VAL A 65 -13.44 56.49 19.80
CA VAL A 65 -12.00 56.24 20.03
C VAL A 65 -11.20 57.22 19.17
N GLN A 66 -10.18 57.84 19.75
CA GLN A 66 -9.40 58.85 19.04
C GLN A 66 -8.27 58.22 18.23
N CYS A 67 -8.32 58.39 16.91
CA CYS A 67 -7.37 57.85 15.95
C CYS A 67 -6.80 58.99 15.10
N ASN A 68 -5.54 59.37 15.33
CA ASN A 68 -4.82 60.43 14.58
C ASN A 68 -5.63 61.73 14.33
N GLY A 69 -6.31 62.23 15.38
CA GLY A 69 -7.12 63.45 15.32
C GLY A 69 -8.58 63.27 14.86
N ILE A 70 -8.98 62.05 14.48
CA ILE A 70 -10.34 61.70 14.03
C ILE A 70 -11.04 60.82 15.09
N GLN A 71 -12.32 61.07 15.33
CA GLN A 71 -13.17 60.30 16.24
C GLN A 71 -13.77 59.08 15.52
N LEU A 72 -13.24 57.89 15.80
CA LEU A 72 -13.79 56.63 15.32
C LEU A 72 -14.96 56.18 16.21
N ILE A 73 -16.12 55.93 15.61
CA ILE A 73 -17.33 55.50 16.30
C ILE A 73 -17.55 53.99 16.04
N PRO A 74 -17.32 53.11 17.02
CA PRO A 74 -17.63 51.68 16.91
C PRO A 74 -19.11 51.42 17.21
N VAL A 75 -19.82 50.80 16.28
CA VAL A 75 -21.22 50.40 16.44
C VAL A 75 -21.39 48.90 16.30
N LEU A 76 -22.23 48.32 17.16
CA LEU A 76 -22.61 46.92 17.13
C LEU A 76 -24.01 46.80 16.52
N HIS A 77 -24.19 45.92 15.55
CA HIS A 77 -25.50 45.61 14.99
C HIS A 77 -26.26 44.60 15.86
N GLY A 78 -27.53 44.89 16.17
CA GLY A 78 -28.42 43.98 16.90
C GLY A 78 -29.71 44.66 17.34
N THR A 79 -30.62 43.88 17.94
CA THR A 79 -31.95 44.35 18.36
C THR A 79 -32.03 44.74 19.84
N THR A 80 -30.99 44.46 20.62
CA THR A 80 -30.92 44.70 22.07
C THR A 80 -29.76 45.63 22.42
N ALA A 81 -29.98 46.57 23.34
CA ALA A 81 -28.91 47.44 23.85
C ALA A 81 -27.73 46.60 24.38
N PRO A 82 -26.47 46.96 24.08
CA PRO A 82 -26.00 48.23 23.53
C PRO A 82 -25.96 48.31 21.99
N ALA A 83 -26.48 47.31 21.28
CA ALA A 83 -26.48 47.27 19.83
C ALA A 83 -27.53 48.20 19.20
N PHE A 84 -27.32 48.57 17.94
CA PHE A 84 -28.20 49.41 17.16
C PHE A 84 -28.87 48.63 16.03
N THR A 85 -30.09 49.05 15.69
CA THR A 85 -30.81 48.52 14.53
C THR A 85 -30.17 49.00 13.23
N GLU A 86 -30.35 48.22 12.17
CA GLU A 86 -29.80 48.50 10.84
C GLU A 86 -30.17 49.91 10.34
N ASN A 87 -31.45 50.29 10.47
CA ASN A 87 -31.94 51.61 10.06
C ASN A 87 -31.18 52.76 10.76
N TYR A 88 -30.86 52.59 12.04
CA TYR A 88 -30.11 53.59 12.80
C TYR A 88 -28.64 53.62 12.39
N ILE A 89 -28.03 52.47 12.13
CA ILE A 89 -26.65 52.38 11.62
C ILE A 89 -26.54 53.02 10.23
N SER A 90 -27.50 52.78 9.32
CA SER A 90 -27.54 53.43 8.00
C SER A 90 -27.66 54.95 8.12
N HIS A 91 -28.48 55.45 9.05
CA HIS A 91 -28.57 56.88 9.33
C HIS A 91 -27.24 57.46 9.83
N LEU A 92 -26.58 56.81 10.80
CA LEU A 92 -25.26 57.23 11.29
C LEU A 92 -24.20 57.22 10.18
N ARG A 93 -24.22 56.19 9.35
CA ARG A 93 -23.33 56.05 8.20
C ARG A 93 -23.44 57.24 7.24
N ASP A 94 -24.66 57.69 6.96
CA ASP A 94 -24.91 58.79 6.04
C ASP A 94 -24.52 60.14 6.67
N GLN A 95 -24.72 60.32 7.97
CA GLN A 95 -24.26 61.50 8.71
C GLN A 95 -22.73 61.62 8.77
N VAL A 96 -22.03 60.51 9.05
CA VAL A 96 -20.57 60.42 9.02
C VAL A 96 -20.05 60.74 7.62
N SER A 97 -20.65 60.14 6.58
CA SER A 97 -20.29 60.40 5.19
C SER A 97 -20.53 61.84 4.75
N GLY A 98 -21.59 62.48 5.27
CA GLY A 98 -21.95 63.86 4.96
C GLY A 98 -21.04 64.91 5.61
N ARG A 99 -20.20 64.52 6.59
CA ARG A 99 -19.22 65.37 7.30
C ARG A 99 -19.80 66.68 7.84
N ASN A 100 -21.08 66.65 8.24
CA ASN A 100 -21.79 67.86 8.70
C ASN A 100 -21.86 67.94 10.23
N GLY A 101 -21.72 69.14 10.76
CA GLY A 101 -21.88 69.42 12.20
C GLY A 101 -20.91 68.62 13.07
N VAL A 102 -21.45 67.93 14.08
CA VAL A 102 -20.67 67.12 15.05
C VAL A 102 -19.95 65.93 14.40
N PHE A 103 -20.29 65.55 13.18
CA PHE A 103 -19.68 64.43 12.46
C PHE A 103 -18.52 64.84 11.53
N ALA A 104 -18.15 66.14 11.47
CA ALA A 104 -17.15 66.66 10.53
C ALA A 104 -15.76 66.01 10.64
N GLN A 105 -15.38 65.51 11.82
CA GLN A 105 -14.11 64.84 12.11
C GLN A 105 -14.31 63.42 12.66
N THR A 106 -15.28 62.70 12.10
CA THR A 106 -15.64 61.34 12.56
C THR A 106 -15.46 60.29 11.48
N ALA A 107 -15.27 59.04 11.89
CA ALA A 107 -15.30 57.84 11.06
C ALA A 107 -16.14 56.76 11.76
N LEU A 108 -16.62 55.76 11.03
CA LEU A 108 -17.52 54.72 11.57
C LEU A 108 -16.90 53.32 11.42
N LEU A 109 -16.98 52.48 12.44
CA LEU A 109 -16.69 51.04 12.36
C LEU A 109 -17.96 50.25 12.71
N ILE A 110 -18.44 49.43 11.78
CA ILE A 110 -19.65 48.63 11.93
C ILE A 110 -19.27 47.16 12.19
N ILE A 111 -19.61 46.64 13.36
CA ILE A 111 -19.50 45.21 13.68
C ILE A 111 -20.88 44.58 13.48
N HIS A 112 -21.01 43.68 12.49
CA HIS A 112 -22.33 43.16 12.08
C HIS A 112 -22.34 41.69 11.71
N ASN A 113 -23.55 41.14 11.64
CA ASN A 113 -23.85 39.85 11.01
C ASN A 113 -24.96 39.98 9.94
N SER A 114 -25.26 41.21 9.50
CA SER A 114 -26.31 41.47 8.49
C SER A 114 -25.84 41.11 7.08
N MET A 115 -26.78 40.66 6.25
CA MET A 115 -26.60 40.31 4.83
C MET A 115 -27.17 41.39 3.88
N LEU A 116 -27.62 42.53 4.40
CA LEU A 116 -28.28 43.57 3.61
C LEU A 116 -27.28 44.58 3.02
N ASP A 117 -27.31 44.74 1.69
CA ASP A 117 -26.47 45.67 0.91
C ASP A 117 -26.55 47.13 1.38
N THR A 118 -27.64 47.51 2.04
CA THR A 118 -27.86 48.87 2.56
C THR A 118 -26.90 49.26 3.67
N LEU A 119 -26.23 48.30 4.33
CA LEU A 119 -25.17 48.56 5.31
C LEU A 119 -23.78 48.47 4.69
N LEU A 120 -23.59 47.54 3.75
CA LEU A 120 -22.28 47.14 3.21
C LEU A 120 -21.76 48.14 2.15
N ASN A 121 -22.67 48.67 1.31
CA ASN A 121 -22.30 49.54 0.20
C ASN A 121 -21.53 50.78 0.68
N SER A 122 -20.36 51.03 0.06
CA SER A 122 -19.45 52.16 0.33
C SER A 122 -18.76 52.17 1.71
N THR A 123 -18.65 50.99 2.35
CA THR A 123 -17.79 50.75 3.54
C THR A 123 -16.59 49.87 3.17
N LYS A 124 -15.47 50.04 3.88
CA LYS A 124 -14.26 49.22 3.70
C LYS A 124 -14.34 48.01 4.61
N ASP A 125 -14.26 46.81 4.04
CA ASP A 125 -14.19 45.59 4.82
C ASP A 125 -12.80 45.41 5.41
N VAL A 126 -12.72 45.33 6.74
CA VAL A 126 -11.44 45.21 7.46
C VAL A 126 -10.96 43.75 7.51
N ALA A 127 -11.77 42.81 7.04
CA ALA A 127 -11.42 41.41 6.84
C ALA A 127 -11.25 41.02 5.35
N ALA A 128 -11.34 41.98 4.42
CA ALA A 128 -11.01 41.74 3.01
C ALA A 128 -9.50 41.43 2.82
N PRO A 129 -9.10 40.78 1.70
CA PRO A 129 -7.69 40.57 1.39
C PRO A 129 -6.88 41.88 1.52
N ASP A 130 -5.67 41.77 2.09
CA ASP A 130 -4.77 42.88 2.44
C ASP A 130 -5.21 43.79 3.61
N ALA A 131 -6.39 43.59 4.20
CA ALA A 131 -6.85 44.34 5.37
C ALA A 131 -6.40 43.71 6.70
N ILE A 132 -6.42 44.50 7.78
CA ILE A 132 -5.76 44.12 9.06
C ILE A 132 -6.35 42.89 9.74
N TRP A 133 -7.63 42.59 9.57
CA TRP A 133 -8.30 41.42 10.11
C TRP A 133 -8.55 40.33 9.07
N HIS A 134 -7.86 40.35 7.93
CA HIS A 134 -7.77 39.16 7.08
C HIS A 134 -6.86 38.13 7.77
N PRO A 135 -7.22 36.83 7.83
CA PRO A 135 -6.42 35.83 8.54
C PRO A 135 -4.93 35.80 8.16
N GLU A 136 -4.61 35.93 6.88
CA GLU A 136 -3.21 35.96 6.40
C GLU A 136 -2.46 37.20 6.90
N THR A 137 -3.10 38.37 6.86
CA THR A 137 -2.48 39.63 7.29
C THR A 137 -2.36 39.68 8.81
N PHE A 138 -3.38 39.19 9.53
CA PHE A 138 -3.40 39.17 10.98
C PHE A 138 -2.40 38.17 11.58
N ARG A 139 -2.13 37.06 10.89
CA ARG A 139 -1.05 36.13 11.27
C ARG A 139 0.28 36.86 11.47
N HIS A 140 0.64 37.79 10.59
CA HIS A 140 1.89 38.53 10.71
C HIS A 140 1.94 39.44 11.95
N GLN A 141 0.78 39.85 12.48
CA GLN A 141 0.72 40.57 13.76
C GLN A 141 0.95 39.61 14.93
N LEU A 142 0.35 38.43 14.89
CA LEU A 142 0.59 37.37 15.88
C LEU A 142 2.05 36.88 15.86
N GLU A 143 2.71 36.83 14.70
CA GLU A 143 4.13 36.49 14.59
C GLU A 143 5.03 37.45 15.37
N LYS A 144 4.63 38.72 15.56
CA LYS A 144 5.39 39.71 16.36
C LYS A 144 5.35 39.41 17.86
N LEU A 145 4.35 38.66 18.33
CA LEU A 145 4.24 38.23 19.73
C LEU A 145 5.18 37.06 20.05
N ILE A 146 5.69 36.37 19.02
CA ILE A 146 6.61 35.24 19.18
C ILE A 146 8.00 35.79 19.55
N THR A 147 8.43 35.56 20.79
CA THR A 147 9.78 35.91 21.25
C THR A 147 10.85 35.16 20.46
N THR A 148 11.82 35.90 19.92
CA THR A 148 12.81 35.41 18.94
C THR A 148 13.88 34.48 19.51
N ASP A 149 13.97 34.34 20.85
CA ASP A 149 15.15 33.78 21.54
C ASP A 149 14.89 32.44 22.24
N SER A 150 13.86 31.69 21.84
CA SER A 150 13.59 30.35 22.39
C SER A 150 13.36 29.31 21.29
N ALA A 151 13.80 28.07 21.51
CA ALA A 151 13.53 26.93 20.64
C ALA A 151 12.01 26.67 20.46
N ARG A 152 11.18 27.20 21.36
CA ARG A 152 9.71 27.18 21.28
C ARG A 152 9.15 28.11 20.21
N SER A 153 9.91 29.11 19.75
CA SER A 153 9.48 30.04 18.69
C SER A 153 9.16 29.33 17.36
N GLN A 154 9.90 28.26 17.03
CA GLN A 154 9.66 27.44 15.85
C GLN A 154 8.34 26.68 15.95
N VAL A 155 8.06 26.08 17.11
CA VAL A 155 6.79 25.38 17.40
C VAL A 155 5.61 26.33 17.32
N SER A 156 5.72 27.51 17.93
CA SER A 156 4.68 28.55 17.87
C SER A 156 4.39 29.03 16.45
N ARG A 157 5.42 29.21 15.60
CA ARG A 157 5.24 29.57 14.18
C ARG A 157 4.58 28.45 13.37
N CYS A 158 4.92 27.20 13.68
CA CYS A 158 4.34 26.04 13.03
C CYS A 158 2.84 25.95 13.35
N LEU A 159 2.48 25.96 14.63
CA LEU A 159 1.10 25.94 15.10
C LEU A 159 0.27 27.10 14.54
N LEU A 160 0.86 28.31 14.47
CA LEU A 160 0.20 29.47 13.88
C LEU A 160 -0.07 29.28 12.38
N GLY A 161 0.84 28.63 11.65
CA GLY A 161 0.67 28.27 10.25
C GLY A 161 -0.40 27.21 10.02
N ASP A 162 -0.44 26.17 10.85
CA ASP A 162 -1.42 25.09 10.76
C ASP A 162 -2.83 25.61 11.10
N GLN A 163 -2.93 26.48 12.11
CA GLN A 163 -4.18 27.15 12.47
C GLN A 163 -4.66 28.12 11.38
N LEU A 164 -3.76 28.87 10.73
CA LEU A 164 -4.12 29.70 9.58
C LEU A 164 -4.72 28.85 8.45
N THR A 165 -4.10 27.71 8.15
CA THR A 165 -4.57 26.81 7.10
C THR A 165 -6.00 26.34 7.42
N THR A 166 -6.23 25.91 8.66
CA THR A 166 -7.56 25.50 9.14
C THR A 166 -8.59 26.62 9.01
N ILE A 167 -8.24 27.85 9.44
CA ILE A 167 -9.13 29.01 9.36
C ILE A 167 -9.50 29.35 7.91
N LEU A 168 -8.53 29.31 6.99
CA LEU A 168 -8.77 29.59 5.57
C LEU A 168 -9.62 28.52 4.90
N ASP A 169 -9.38 27.24 5.22
CA ASP A 169 -10.14 26.11 4.68
C ASP A 169 -11.60 26.12 5.15
N GLU A 170 -11.83 26.44 6.43
CA GLU A 170 -13.16 26.55 7.04
C GLU A 170 -13.87 27.88 6.73
N GLY A 171 -13.16 28.87 6.15
CA GLY A 171 -13.69 30.22 5.94
C GLY A 171 -13.99 30.97 7.25
N ALA A 172 -13.27 30.63 8.32
CA ALA A 172 -13.44 31.25 9.63
C ALA A 172 -12.83 32.67 9.69
N THR A 173 -13.26 33.46 10.67
CA THR A 173 -12.74 34.82 10.88
C THR A 173 -11.48 34.81 11.76
N VAL A 174 -10.85 35.97 11.97
CA VAL A 174 -9.69 36.11 12.87
C VAL A 174 -9.90 35.53 14.27
N PHE A 175 -11.14 35.42 14.75
CA PHE A 175 -11.45 34.75 16.02
C PHE A 175 -10.97 33.29 16.11
N GLY A 176 -10.72 32.62 14.99
CA GLY A 176 -10.09 31.30 14.96
C GLY A 176 -8.68 31.25 15.57
N PHE A 177 -8.01 32.39 15.76
CA PHE A 177 -6.71 32.47 16.44
C PHE A 177 -6.83 32.63 17.97
N SER A 178 -8.03 32.75 18.53
CA SER A 178 -8.23 33.07 19.95
C SER A 178 -7.56 32.07 20.90
N SER A 179 -7.66 30.77 20.63
CA SER A 179 -7.00 29.71 21.42
C SER A 179 -5.47 29.83 21.35
N LEU A 180 -4.94 30.14 20.16
CA LEU A 180 -3.50 30.25 19.94
C LEU A 180 -2.91 31.56 20.48
N TYR A 181 -3.68 32.65 20.51
CA TYR A 181 -3.23 33.92 21.06
C TYR A 181 -2.83 33.83 22.53
N ARG A 182 -3.61 33.11 23.36
CA ARG A 182 -3.27 32.90 24.78
C ARG A 182 -1.92 32.19 24.95
N LEU A 183 -1.64 31.23 24.07
CA LEU A 183 -0.38 30.48 24.06
C LEU A 183 0.82 31.34 23.66
N LEU A 184 0.60 32.32 22.77
CA LEU A 184 1.62 33.25 22.32
C LEU A 184 1.95 34.33 23.36
N ASP A 185 0.96 34.82 24.11
CA ASP A 185 1.12 35.91 25.09
C ASP A 185 1.87 35.45 26.38
N ASP A 186 1.55 34.26 26.90
CA ASP A 186 2.12 33.77 28.18
C ASP A 186 3.43 32.96 28.03
N GLY A 187 3.85 32.63 26.80
CA GLY A 187 5.07 31.87 26.50
C GLY A 187 5.07 30.41 27.00
N LYS A 188 3.95 29.93 27.53
CA LYS A 188 3.69 28.55 27.91
C LYS A 188 2.76 27.90 26.88
N LEU A 189 3.27 26.87 26.21
CA LEU A 189 2.48 26.05 25.29
C LEU A 189 1.64 25.07 26.12
N ASP A 190 0.36 25.40 26.33
CA ASP A 190 -0.65 24.45 26.79
C ASP A 190 -1.29 23.76 25.58
N PHE A 191 -0.90 22.50 25.35
CA PHE A 191 -1.38 21.70 24.22
C PHE A 191 -2.81 21.21 24.39
N SER A 192 -3.37 21.28 25.61
CA SER A 192 -4.72 20.76 25.90
C SER A 192 -5.82 21.53 25.18
N GLU A 193 -5.72 22.86 25.08
CA GLU A 193 -6.68 23.70 24.34
C GLU A 193 -6.65 23.46 22.81
N LEU A 194 -5.56 22.87 22.29
CA LEU A 194 -5.37 22.58 20.87
C LEU A 194 -5.74 21.14 20.48
N LYS A 195 -6.28 20.35 21.42
CA LYS A 195 -6.52 18.91 21.25
C LYS A 195 -5.25 18.16 20.83
N LEU A 196 -4.15 18.48 21.51
CA LEU A 196 -2.84 17.85 21.35
C LEU A 196 -2.37 17.30 22.70
N PHE A 197 -1.67 16.16 22.69
CA PHE A 197 -0.92 15.70 23.85
C PHE A 197 0.30 16.58 24.09
N ASN A 198 0.73 16.68 25.34
CA ASN A 198 2.00 17.33 25.66
C ASN A 198 3.14 16.56 24.98
N ASP A 199 4.05 17.25 24.28
CA ASP A 199 5.18 16.59 23.61
C ASP A 199 6.47 17.36 23.90
N ASN A 200 7.21 16.87 24.89
CA ASN A 200 8.47 17.46 25.31
C ASN A 200 9.60 17.32 24.26
N ASN A 201 9.42 16.44 23.26
CA ASN A 201 10.43 16.16 22.23
C ASN A 201 10.29 17.04 20.98
N LEU A 202 9.29 17.92 20.90
CA LEU A 202 9.07 18.80 19.74
C LEU A 202 10.30 19.65 19.36
N LEU A 203 11.17 19.94 20.32
CA LEU A 203 12.39 20.73 20.10
C LEU A 203 13.48 19.98 19.31
N ASN A 204 13.33 18.68 19.09
CA ASN A 204 14.34 17.83 18.43
C ASN A 204 14.10 17.70 16.91
N PHE A 205 13.04 18.31 16.36
CA PHE A 205 12.62 18.13 14.97
C PHE A 205 12.87 19.37 14.11
N SER A 206 13.23 19.16 12.84
CA SER A 206 13.29 20.23 11.83
C SER A 206 11.88 20.66 11.38
N ASP A 207 11.73 21.84 10.77
CA ASP A 207 10.42 22.43 10.39
C ASP A 207 9.46 21.48 9.65
N LYS A 208 9.96 20.67 8.70
CA LYS A 208 9.12 19.69 7.98
C LYS A 208 8.72 18.50 8.85
N GLN A 209 9.65 18.02 9.70
CA GLN A 209 9.39 16.90 10.60
C GLN A 209 8.47 17.32 11.75
N LEU A 210 8.56 18.58 12.18
CA LEU A 210 7.73 19.14 13.24
C LEU A 210 6.25 19.17 12.86
N ARG A 211 5.92 19.55 11.61
CA ARG A 211 4.54 19.47 11.10
C ARG A 211 4.00 18.05 11.09
N ALA A 212 4.79 17.10 10.58
CA ALA A 212 4.40 15.70 10.58
C ALA A 212 4.15 15.18 12.00
N ARG A 213 5.01 15.56 12.95
CA ARG A 213 4.91 15.20 14.37
C ARG A 213 3.65 15.77 15.03
N LEU A 214 3.33 17.04 14.78
CA LEU A 214 2.12 17.68 15.31
C LEU A 214 0.84 17.06 14.73
N ASN A 215 0.84 16.75 13.43
CA ASN A 215 -0.29 16.05 12.79
C ASN A 215 -0.50 14.64 13.34
N GLU A 216 0.58 13.89 13.57
CA GLU A 216 0.52 12.57 14.18
C GLU A 216 -0.08 12.63 15.59
N ASN A 217 0.38 13.59 16.39
CA ASN A 217 -0.12 13.85 17.74
C ASN A 217 -1.62 14.19 17.71
N GLN A 218 -2.04 15.13 16.87
CA GLN A 218 -3.45 15.53 16.78
C GLN A 218 -4.36 14.38 16.32
N LYS A 219 -3.89 13.59 15.36
CA LYS A 219 -4.62 12.41 14.87
C LYS A 219 -4.82 11.40 15.98
N LEU A 220 -3.78 11.09 16.76
CA LEU A 220 -3.88 10.15 17.87
C LEU A 220 -4.82 10.68 18.96
N TYR A 221 -4.73 11.97 19.31
CA TYR A 221 -5.59 12.59 20.32
C TYR A 221 -7.06 12.43 19.94
N ARG A 222 -7.42 12.79 18.71
CA ARG A 222 -8.81 12.65 18.21
C ARG A 222 -9.27 11.20 18.18
N GLN A 223 -8.42 10.28 17.72
CA GLN A 223 -8.74 8.85 17.71
C GLN A 223 -9.05 8.32 19.11
N ILE A 224 -8.26 8.70 20.11
CA ILE A 224 -8.48 8.30 21.50
C ILE A 224 -9.75 8.95 22.07
N GLU A 225 -9.93 10.26 21.86
CA GLU A 225 -11.12 11.01 22.29
C GLU A 225 -12.40 10.36 21.72
N ASP A 226 -12.45 10.12 20.41
CA ASP A 226 -13.56 9.43 19.73
C ASP A 226 -13.80 8.01 20.28
N SER A 227 -12.72 7.27 20.58
CA SER A 227 -12.83 5.90 21.08
C SER A 227 -13.44 5.84 22.47
N ILE A 228 -13.09 6.78 23.34
CA ILE A 228 -13.64 6.89 24.69
C ILE A 228 -15.10 7.32 24.65
N GLU A 229 -15.45 8.32 23.82
CA GLU A 229 -16.83 8.79 23.69
C GLU A 229 -17.78 7.71 23.15
N ARG A 230 -17.31 6.87 22.21
CA ARG A 230 -18.16 5.89 21.51
C ARG A 230 -18.07 4.46 22.08
N TYR A 231 -16.96 4.08 22.71
CA TYR A 231 -16.65 2.68 23.06
C TYR A 231 -16.06 2.51 24.47
N SER A 232 -16.46 3.33 25.45
CA SER A 232 -15.92 3.34 26.83
C SER A 232 -15.86 1.97 27.54
N GLY A 233 -16.72 1.00 27.21
CA GLY A 233 -16.71 -0.36 27.76
C GLY A 233 -15.92 -1.41 26.95
N GLN A 234 -15.32 -1.02 25.82
CA GLN A 234 -14.64 -1.93 24.88
C GLN A 234 -13.32 -1.34 24.37
N LEU A 235 -12.68 -0.48 25.16
CA LEU A 235 -11.45 0.20 24.76
C LEU A 235 -10.34 -0.78 24.35
N GLU A 236 -10.21 -1.92 25.02
CA GLU A 236 -9.25 -2.98 24.64
C GLU A 236 -9.46 -3.53 23.23
N ASN A 237 -10.70 -3.52 22.73
CA ASN A 237 -11.02 -4.01 21.39
C ASN A 237 -10.81 -2.97 20.30
N VAL A 238 -10.83 -1.68 20.65
CA VAL A 238 -10.74 -0.55 19.70
C VAL A 238 -9.33 0.01 19.64
N LEU A 239 -8.65 0.09 20.78
CA LEU A 239 -7.31 0.62 20.94
C LEU A 239 -6.25 -0.50 20.95
N THR A 240 -6.32 -1.40 19.96
CA THR A 240 -5.47 -2.61 19.88
C THR A 240 -3.97 -2.33 19.76
N GLU A 241 -3.59 -1.08 19.49
CA GLU A 241 -2.20 -0.63 19.39
C GLU A 241 -1.53 -0.50 20.77
N PHE A 242 -2.30 -0.43 21.87
CA PHE A 242 -1.78 -0.38 23.25
C PHE A 242 -2.04 -1.71 23.98
N SER A 243 -1.23 -2.02 25.00
CA SER A 243 -1.46 -3.22 25.81
C SER A 243 -2.67 -3.06 26.72
N THR A 244 -3.34 -4.18 27.06
CA THR A 244 -4.43 -4.21 28.05
C THR A 244 -4.03 -3.58 29.38
N LYS A 245 -2.77 -3.78 29.80
CA LYS A 245 -2.25 -3.20 31.03
C LYS A 245 -2.20 -1.67 30.97
N PHE A 246 -1.69 -1.11 29.86
CA PHE A 246 -1.63 0.33 29.66
C PHE A 246 -3.04 0.95 29.63
N ILE A 247 -3.98 0.28 28.94
CA ILE A 247 -5.38 0.71 28.88
C ILE A 247 -6.00 0.74 30.28
N GLN A 248 -5.86 -0.35 31.04
CA GLN A 248 -6.42 -0.43 32.39
C GLN A 248 -5.82 0.63 33.32
N GLU A 249 -4.50 0.84 33.28
CA GLU A 249 -3.82 1.78 34.16
C GLU A 249 -4.20 3.24 33.88
N HIS A 250 -4.19 3.68 32.62
CA HIS A 250 -4.29 5.10 32.26
C HIS A 250 -5.68 5.57 31.83
N PHE A 251 -6.55 4.66 31.39
CA PHE A 251 -7.89 5.01 30.89
C PHE A 251 -9.00 4.60 31.86
N VAL A 252 -8.74 3.65 32.77
CA VAL A 252 -9.75 3.13 33.71
C VAL A 252 -9.37 3.46 35.15
N ASP A 253 -8.18 3.04 35.59
CA ASP A 253 -7.78 3.15 37.00
C ASP A 253 -7.43 4.59 37.39
N LYS A 254 -6.64 5.29 36.56
CA LYS A 254 -6.21 6.67 36.81
C LYS A 254 -6.97 7.74 36.04
N ASP A 255 -7.50 7.40 34.85
CA ASP A 255 -8.10 8.35 33.89
C ASP A 255 -7.21 9.58 33.60
N ASP A 256 -5.90 9.37 33.53
CA ASP A 256 -4.86 10.40 33.36
C ASP A 256 -4.36 10.51 31.91
N TRP A 257 -5.03 9.85 30.96
CA TRP A 257 -4.58 9.77 29.56
C TRP A 257 -4.34 11.15 28.90
N ARG A 258 -5.11 12.19 29.26
CA ARG A 258 -4.90 13.55 28.71
C ARG A 258 -3.63 14.22 29.21
N GLU A 259 -3.08 13.75 30.32
CA GLU A 259 -1.91 14.33 31.00
C GLU A 259 -0.59 13.66 30.58
N LEU A 260 -0.68 12.50 29.91
CA LEU A 260 0.49 11.76 29.45
C LEU A 260 1.23 12.50 28.33
N ASP A 261 2.56 12.39 28.35
CA ASP A 261 3.39 12.87 27.26
C ASP A 261 3.21 12.00 26.00
N PHE A 262 3.21 12.61 24.83
CA PHE A 262 3.03 11.95 23.55
C PHE A 262 4.04 10.82 23.31
N SER A 263 5.28 10.95 23.82
CA SER A 263 6.29 9.89 23.75
C SER A 263 5.87 8.61 24.46
N VAL A 264 5.13 8.69 25.57
CA VAL A 264 4.67 7.52 26.32
C VAL A 264 3.76 6.65 25.46
N TYR A 265 2.88 7.27 24.67
CA TYR A 265 2.02 6.55 23.74
C TYR A 265 2.80 5.86 22.62
N LEU A 266 3.82 6.53 22.08
CA LEU A 266 4.63 5.97 21.00
C LEU A 266 5.53 4.84 21.47
N ASP A 267 6.11 4.99 22.66
CA ASP A 267 6.91 3.95 23.29
C ASP A 267 6.05 2.72 23.58
N GLU A 268 4.84 2.90 24.12
CA GLU A 268 3.89 1.81 24.34
C GLU A 268 3.50 1.13 23.02
N LYS A 269 3.15 1.90 21.98
CA LYS A 269 2.84 1.36 20.65
C LYS A 269 4.00 0.53 20.11
N THR A 270 5.22 1.04 20.22
CA THR A 270 6.42 0.35 19.75
C THR A 270 6.63 -0.94 20.54
N GLN A 271 6.58 -0.88 21.88
CA GLN A 271 6.75 -2.03 22.75
C GLN A 271 5.68 -3.11 22.55
N ASN A 272 4.42 -2.70 22.31
CA ASN A 272 3.31 -3.62 22.06
C ASN A 272 3.33 -4.18 20.62
N SER A 273 3.90 -3.46 19.66
CA SER A 273 4.09 -3.95 18.28
C SER A 273 5.22 -4.97 18.15
N GLU A 274 6.22 -4.92 19.03
CA GLU A 274 7.31 -5.89 19.07
C GLU A 274 6.79 -7.26 19.54
N GLN A 275 6.76 -8.24 18.65
CA GLN A 275 6.48 -9.63 19.01
C GLN A 275 7.76 -10.26 19.57
N LYS A 276 7.82 -10.44 20.89
CA LYS A 276 9.01 -10.92 21.59
C LYS A 276 8.97 -12.41 21.86
N LEU A 277 7.92 -13.12 21.45
CA LEU A 277 7.83 -14.57 21.57
C LEU A 277 7.29 -15.20 20.29
N VAL A 278 8.15 -15.94 19.60
CA VAL A 278 7.81 -16.63 18.35
C VAL A 278 8.06 -18.12 18.50
N LEU A 279 7.06 -18.96 18.18
CA LEU A 279 7.23 -20.41 18.14
C LEU A 279 8.23 -20.77 17.03
N GLU A 280 9.30 -21.47 17.39
CA GLU A 280 10.29 -21.98 16.44
C GLU A 280 9.95 -23.40 16.01
N ASN A 281 9.75 -24.31 16.96
CA ASN A 281 9.51 -25.72 16.66
C ASN A 281 8.80 -26.49 17.80
N ILE A 282 8.25 -27.65 17.46
CA ILE A 282 7.72 -28.64 18.40
C ILE A 282 8.41 -29.98 18.10
N VAL A 283 9.01 -30.59 19.12
CA VAL A 283 9.77 -31.84 19.00
C VAL A 283 9.21 -32.89 19.94
N VAL A 284 9.32 -34.16 19.56
CA VAL A 284 8.99 -35.33 20.38
C VAL A 284 10.17 -36.30 20.41
N GLU A 285 10.51 -36.86 21.57
CA GLU A 285 11.69 -37.73 21.71
C GLU A 285 11.47 -39.14 21.13
N SER A 286 10.29 -39.72 21.36
CA SER A 286 9.97 -41.12 20.99
C SER A 286 8.68 -41.21 20.15
N GLY A 287 8.65 -40.52 19.01
CA GLY A 287 7.50 -40.52 18.11
C GLY A 287 7.68 -39.63 16.88
N VAL A 288 6.57 -39.40 16.18
CA VAL A 288 6.46 -38.44 15.08
C VAL A 288 5.46 -37.37 15.47
N VAL A 289 5.77 -36.10 15.21
CA VAL A 289 4.88 -34.97 15.46
C VAL A 289 4.51 -34.28 14.15
N TRP A 290 3.22 -34.08 13.95
CA TRP A 290 2.66 -33.23 12.90
C TRP A 290 2.02 -32.02 13.55
N GLN A 291 2.23 -30.85 12.95
CA GLN A 291 1.63 -29.60 13.41
C GLN A 291 0.96 -28.87 12.24
N ARG A 292 -0.19 -28.26 12.51
CA ARG A 292 -0.97 -27.49 11.55
C ARG A 292 -1.65 -26.30 12.22
N ALA A 293 -1.44 -25.10 11.70
CA ALA A 293 -2.16 -23.91 12.14
C ALA A 293 -3.64 -23.96 11.73
N LYS A 294 -4.52 -23.35 12.54
CA LYS A 294 -5.97 -23.35 12.28
C LYS A 294 -6.36 -22.56 11.03
N SER A 295 -5.67 -21.45 10.75
CA SER A 295 -5.89 -20.59 9.57
C SER A 295 -4.70 -19.63 9.38
N ALA A 296 -4.61 -18.95 8.23
CA ALA A 296 -3.58 -17.95 7.98
C ALA A 296 -3.76 -16.60 8.73
N SER A 297 -4.92 -16.35 9.35
CA SER A 297 -5.12 -15.16 10.19
C SER A 297 -4.07 -15.08 11.30
N LYS A 298 -3.70 -13.88 11.74
CA LYS A 298 -2.70 -13.69 12.81
C LYS A 298 -3.03 -14.56 14.04
N ALA A 299 -4.28 -14.53 14.49
CA ALA A 299 -4.75 -15.36 15.61
C ALA A 299 -4.77 -16.86 15.27
N GLY A 300 -5.18 -17.24 14.06
CA GLY A 300 -5.23 -18.64 13.64
C GLY A 300 -3.86 -19.29 13.47
N LYS A 301 -2.80 -18.54 13.11
CA LYS A 301 -1.42 -19.02 13.10
C LYS A 301 -0.93 -19.47 14.48
N ARG A 302 -1.59 -19.01 15.55
CA ARG A 302 -1.26 -19.31 16.95
C ARG A 302 -2.18 -20.35 17.59
N ASP A 303 -3.26 -20.76 16.92
CA ASP A 303 -4.10 -21.89 17.31
C ASP A 303 -3.68 -23.11 16.47
N ILE A 304 -2.87 -23.98 17.06
CA ILE A 304 -2.07 -25.01 16.36
C ILE A 304 -2.55 -26.39 16.78
N SER A 305 -2.95 -27.21 15.81
CA SER A 305 -3.24 -28.62 16.00
C SER A 305 -1.94 -29.43 15.95
N VAL A 306 -1.62 -30.13 17.04
CA VAL A 306 -0.42 -30.96 17.20
C VAL A 306 -0.83 -32.43 17.34
N LEU A 307 -0.57 -33.23 16.31
CA LEU A 307 -0.83 -34.67 16.30
C LEU A 307 0.49 -35.40 16.55
N VAL A 308 0.53 -36.25 17.56
CA VAL A 308 1.72 -37.01 17.94
C VAL A 308 1.45 -38.50 17.80
N GLN A 309 2.21 -39.17 16.93
CA GLN A 309 2.25 -40.63 16.83
C GLN A 309 3.37 -41.16 17.74
N VAL A 310 2.97 -41.74 18.87
CA VAL A 310 3.87 -42.23 19.93
C VAL A 310 4.31 -43.65 19.61
N GLN A 311 5.59 -43.98 19.79
CA GLN A 311 6.05 -45.36 19.59
C GLN A 311 5.34 -46.34 20.56
N PRO A 312 5.06 -47.58 20.14
CA PRO A 312 4.37 -48.56 20.98
C PRO A 312 5.10 -48.84 22.30
N GLY A 313 4.33 -49.01 23.38
CA GLY A 313 4.85 -49.39 24.70
C GLY A 313 5.43 -48.25 25.54
N GLN A 314 5.31 -47.00 25.10
CA GLN A 314 5.68 -45.82 25.90
C GLN A 314 4.56 -45.47 26.90
N SER A 315 4.93 -45.27 28.17
CA SER A 315 3.99 -44.82 29.23
C SER A 315 4.00 -43.30 29.44
N GLN A 316 4.98 -42.61 28.86
CA GLN A 316 5.13 -41.16 28.89
C GLN A 316 5.61 -40.64 27.54
N VAL A 317 5.22 -39.42 27.19
CA VAL A 317 5.59 -38.74 25.94
C VAL A 317 6.27 -37.43 26.29
N GLU A 318 7.55 -37.32 25.92
CA GLU A 318 8.33 -36.09 26.10
C GLU A 318 8.14 -35.17 24.88
N LEU A 319 7.50 -34.02 25.11
CA LEU A 319 7.26 -32.96 24.14
C LEU A 319 8.07 -31.72 24.49
N GLU A 320 8.73 -31.13 23.51
CA GLU A 320 9.48 -29.88 23.63
C GLU A 320 8.88 -28.82 22.70
N PHE A 321 8.40 -27.72 23.27
CA PHE A 321 7.99 -26.53 22.53
C PHE A 321 9.10 -25.48 22.64
N ILE A 322 9.68 -25.11 21.50
CA ILE A 322 10.84 -24.23 21.40
C ILE A 322 10.37 -22.87 20.91
N PHE A 323 10.68 -21.82 21.68
CA PHE A 323 10.36 -20.44 21.31
C PHE A 323 11.65 -19.61 21.21
N GLN A 324 11.60 -18.59 20.36
CA GLN A 324 12.61 -17.53 20.30
C GLN A 324 12.11 -16.28 21.04
N GLY A 325 13.02 -15.63 21.76
CA GLY A 325 12.78 -14.36 22.45
C GLY A 325 12.49 -14.50 23.95
N ASN A 326 11.60 -13.65 24.47
CA ASN A 326 11.31 -13.46 25.89
C ASN A 326 11.03 -14.76 26.66
N ASP A 327 11.50 -14.81 27.91
CA ASP A 327 11.25 -15.94 28.79
C ASP A 327 9.75 -16.18 29.05
N LEU A 328 9.41 -17.45 29.27
CA LEU A 328 8.10 -17.90 29.70
C LEU A 328 8.06 -18.07 31.21
N GLN A 329 6.91 -17.79 31.81
CA GLN A 329 6.65 -18.03 33.24
C GLN A 329 5.60 -19.12 33.43
N ASP A 330 5.70 -19.85 34.53
CA ASP A 330 4.85 -21.01 34.79
C ASP A 330 3.36 -20.65 34.92
N ASN A 331 3.06 -19.45 35.44
CA ASN A 331 1.71 -18.90 35.53
C ASN A 331 1.10 -18.48 34.17
N GLN A 332 1.88 -18.51 33.09
CA GLN A 332 1.44 -18.23 31.73
C GLN A 332 1.00 -19.51 30.98
N ILE A 333 1.20 -20.69 31.57
CA ILE A 333 0.82 -21.97 30.96
C ILE A 333 -0.49 -22.46 31.57
N LYS A 334 -1.45 -22.82 30.71
CA LYS A 334 -2.75 -23.37 31.09
C LYS A 334 -3.02 -24.67 30.34
N ILE A 335 -3.40 -25.71 31.08
CA ILE A 335 -3.91 -26.96 30.50
C ILE A 335 -5.43 -26.89 30.45
N ALA A 336 -6.01 -27.21 29.29
CA ALA A 336 -7.45 -27.23 29.07
C ALA A 336 -7.92 -28.55 28.44
N HIS A 337 -9.23 -28.79 28.47
CA HIS A 337 -9.92 -29.91 27.81
C HIS A 337 -9.58 -31.34 28.29
N HIS A 338 -8.78 -31.52 29.35
CA HIS A 338 -8.54 -32.83 29.95
C HIS A 338 -8.48 -32.77 31.49
N ARG A 339 -9.48 -33.33 32.18
CA ARG A 339 -9.68 -33.15 33.63
C ARG A 339 -8.57 -33.76 34.51
N GLN A 340 -7.96 -34.88 34.11
CA GLN A 340 -6.88 -35.52 34.88
C GLN A 340 -5.57 -34.72 34.72
N LEU A 341 -5.09 -34.54 33.49
CA LEU A 341 -3.94 -33.68 33.15
C LEU A 341 -4.00 -32.25 33.73
N GLN A 342 -5.18 -31.64 33.87
CA GLN A 342 -5.33 -30.33 34.54
C GLN A 342 -4.87 -30.31 36.00
N LYS A 343 -4.90 -31.45 36.67
CA LYS A 343 -4.52 -31.61 38.08
C LYS A 343 -3.07 -32.09 38.24
N GLU A 344 -2.43 -32.46 37.14
CA GLU A 344 -1.08 -33.00 37.12
C GLU A 344 -0.09 -31.93 36.67
N ARG A 345 1.07 -31.89 37.31
CA ARG A 345 2.14 -31.00 36.92
C ARG A 345 3.15 -31.78 36.09
N PHE A 346 2.92 -31.82 34.79
CA PHE A 346 3.71 -32.60 33.84
C PHE A 346 4.62 -31.75 32.94
N TRP A 347 4.59 -30.41 33.07
CA TRP A 347 5.46 -29.51 32.31
C TRP A 347 6.45 -28.77 33.22
N ARG A 348 7.53 -28.31 32.61
CA ARG A 348 8.50 -27.38 33.18
C ARG A 348 8.99 -26.41 32.11
N ILE A 349 9.36 -25.22 32.53
CA ILE A 349 9.99 -24.23 31.65
C ILE A 349 11.50 -24.31 31.84
N SER A 350 12.26 -24.48 30.75
CA SER A 350 13.72 -24.41 30.82
C SER A 350 14.21 -22.97 30.64
N ARG A 351 15.50 -22.73 30.92
CA ARG A 351 16.19 -21.51 30.46
C ARG A 351 16.09 -21.44 28.93
N HIS A 352 15.93 -20.23 28.37
CA HIS A 352 15.73 -19.95 26.94
C HIS A 352 14.32 -20.26 26.39
N SER A 353 13.26 -19.94 27.16
CA SER A 353 11.89 -19.91 26.62
C SER A 353 11.37 -21.24 26.05
N LYS A 354 11.74 -22.39 26.61
CA LYS A 354 11.25 -23.71 26.17
C LYS A 354 10.27 -24.32 27.16
N ILE A 355 9.23 -25.00 26.65
CA ILE A 355 8.31 -25.81 27.46
C ILE A 355 8.67 -27.28 27.24
N LEU A 356 9.04 -27.98 28.31
CA LEU A 356 9.28 -29.42 28.32
C LEU A 356 8.10 -30.10 29.03
N ALA A 357 7.34 -30.95 28.34
CA ALA A 357 6.15 -31.60 28.84
C ALA A 357 6.27 -33.14 28.76
N SER A 358 6.23 -33.80 29.92
CA SER A 358 6.29 -35.26 30.09
C SER A 358 4.88 -35.81 30.28
N VAL A 359 4.15 -35.98 29.19
CA VAL A 359 2.70 -36.29 29.22
C VAL A 359 2.48 -37.78 29.48
N PRO A 360 1.71 -38.19 30.50
CA PRO A 360 1.31 -39.59 30.67
C PRO A 360 0.50 -40.11 29.49
N PHE A 361 0.80 -41.33 29.04
CA PHE A 361 0.14 -41.97 27.90
C PHE A 361 -0.15 -43.44 28.21
N ASP A 362 -1.39 -43.86 28.04
CA ASP A 362 -1.87 -45.21 28.36
C ASP A 362 -2.08 -46.09 27.11
N GLY A 363 -1.59 -45.63 25.95
CA GLY A 363 -1.76 -46.30 24.65
C GLY A 363 -3.08 -45.94 23.93
N ARG A 364 -3.98 -45.16 24.55
CA ARG A 364 -5.25 -44.76 23.93
C ARG A 364 -5.21 -43.31 23.42
N PRO A 365 -6.00 -42.95 22.39
CA PRO A 365 -6.09 -41.58 21.90
C PRO A 365 -6.37 -40.57 23.02
N CYS A 366 -5.46 -39.63 23.23
CA CYS A 366 -5.53 -38.63 24.31
C CYS A 366 -5.61 -37.21 23.75
N PHE A 367 -6.70 -36.49 24.06
CA PHE A 367 -6.95 -35.12 23.60
C PHE A 367 -6.81 -34.12 24.74
N PHE A 368 -6.05 -33.04 24.53
CA PHE A 368 -5.96 -31.93 25.49
C PHE A 368 -5.52 -30.63 24.82
N SER A 369 -5.46 -29.52 25.57
CA SER A 369 -4.81 -28.30 25.09
C SER A 369 -3.79 -27.77 26.06
N LEU A 370 -2.69 -27.26 25.52
CA LEU A 370 -1.68 -26.47 26.23
C LEU A 370 -1.77 -25.05 25.68
N GLU A 371 -2.11 -24.08 26.53
CA GLU A 371 -2.32 -22.69 26.15
C GLU A 371 -1.30 -21.78 26.84
N ILE A 372 -0.69 -20.87 26.08
CA ILE A 372 0.10 -19.74 26.58
C ILE A 372 -0.84 -18.55 26.66
N ILE A 373 -1.03 -18.02 27.85
CA ILE A 373 -2.01 -16.97 28.16
C ILE A 373 -1.39 -15.85 29.00
N ASN A 374 -2.13 -14.76 29.19
CA ASN A 374 -1.76 -13.63 30.07
C ASN A 374 -0.44 -12.97 29.62
N ARG A 375 -0.27 -12.80 28.31
CA ARG A 375 0.84 -12.02 27.74
C ARG A 375 0.39 -10.57 27.56
N ASN A 376 1.30 -9.62 27.72
CA ASN A 376 0.99 -8.19 27.48
C ASN A 376 0.59 -7.95 26.02
N ASN A 377 1.21 -8.70 25.09
CA ASN A 377 0.90 -8.69 23.68
C ASN A 377 0.13 -9.98 23.32
N SER A 378 -1.11 -9.85 22.87
CA SER A 378 -1.93 -10.99 22.45
C SER A 378 -1.37 -11.75 21.23
N ALA A 379 -0.42 -11.16 20.51
CA ALA A 379 0.36 -11.83 19.47
C ALA A 379 1.32 -12.90 20.00
N GLU A 380 1.56 -12.94 21.32
CA GLU A 380 2.44 -13.91 21.98
C GLU A 380 1.65 -15.04 22.67
N GLU A 381 0.32 -15.04 22.57
CA GLU A 381 -0.52 -16.10 23.10
C GLU A 381 -0.70 -17.22 22.07
N TYR A 382 -0.45 -18.46 22.50
CA TYR A 382 -0.54 -19.67 21.67
C TYR A 382 -1.53 -20.67 22.26
N LYS A 383 -2.22 -21.41 21.40
CA LYS A 383 -3.11 -22.50 21.77
C LYS A 383 -2.70 -23.75 21.03
N PHE A 384 -2.08 -24.69 21.72
CA PHE A 384 -1.74 -25.99 21.17
C PHE A 384 -2.88 -26.96 21.46
N ARG A 385 -3.49 -27.52 20.42
CA ARG A 385 -4.56 -28.53 20.47
C ARG A 385 -3.93 -29.89 20.19
N LEU A 386 -3.75 -30.70 21.23
CA LEU A 386 -2.97 -31.93 21.15
C LEU A 386 -3.84 -33.17 21.01
N LEU A 387 -3.36 -34.10 20.20
CA LEU A 387 -3.84 -35.48 20.07
C LEU A 387 -2.64 -36.42 20.11
N LEU A 388 -2.54 -37.26 21.14
CA LEU A 388 -1.56 -38.36 21.22
C LEU A 388 -2.22 -39.66 20.77
N VAL A 389 -1.58 -40.39 19.86
CA VAL A 389 -2.06 -41.68 19.32
C VAL A 389 -0.88 -42.64 19.23
N GLU A 390 -1.07 -43.91 19.53
CA GLU A 390 0.00 -44.91 19.36
C GLU A 390 0.23 -45.20 17.87
N GLN A 391 1.50 -45.20 17.47
CA GLN A 391 1.92 -45.43 16.09
C GLN A 391 1.49 -46.82 15.63
N GLY A 392 0.88 -46.88 14.45
CA GLY A 392 0.37 -48.13 13.86
C GLY A 392 -1.04 -48.52 14.29
N GLN A 393 -1.67 -47.86 15.27
CA GLN A 393 -3.08 -48.12 15.59
C GLN A 393 -4.03 -47.61 14.49
N PHE A 394 -3.77 -46.43 13.94
CA PHE A 394 -4.58 -45.82 12.87
C PHE A 394 -3.68 -45.37 11.72
N TRP A 395 -4.15 -45.52 10.48
CA TRP A 395 -3.49 -44.95 9.31
C TRP A 395 -3.83 -43.47 9.19
N LEU A 396 -2.87 -42.60 9.49
CA LEU A 396 -3.08 -41.14 9.53
C LEU A 396 -2.26 -40.37 8.48
N ASN A 397 -1.46 -41.06 7.66
CA ASN A 397 -0.59 -40.40 6.68
C ASN A 397 -1.38 -39.59 5.64
N GLU A 398 -2.55 -40.08 5.23
CA GLU A 398 -3.44 -39.42 4.26
C GLU A 398 -4.01 -38.10 4.78
N ILE A 399 -4.11 -37.94 6.10
CA ILE A 399 -4.73 -36.77 6.72
C ILE A 399 -3.72 -35.74 7.20
N GLN A 400 -2.41 -35.99 7.01
CA GLN A 400 -1.33 -35.18 7.56
C GLN A 400 -1.47 -33.68 7.20
N HIS A 401 -2.14 -33.37 6.09
CA HIS A 401 -2.23 -32.00 5.58
C HIS A 401 -3.59 -31.31 5.74
N CYS A 402 -4.59 -32.02 6.26
CA CYS A 402 -5.99 -31.59 6.23
C CYS A 402 -6.73 -31.73 7.57
N TYR A 403 -6.02 -31.84 8.70
CA TYR A 403 -6.63 -32.09 10.00
C TYR A 403 -6.75 -30.85 10.90
N ARG A 404 -7.71 -30.87 11.82
CA ARG A 404 -7.89 -29.92 12.91
C ARG A 404 -8.30 -30.69 14.16
N ILE A 405 -7.59 -30.50 15.25
CA ILE A 405 -7.86 -31.20 16.51
C ILE A 405 -8.84 -30.36 17.34
N GLU A 406 -9.93 -30.97 17.82
CA GLU A 406 -10.92 -30.33 18.68
C GLU A 406 -11.00 -31.03 20.05
N PRO A 407 -10.09 -30.70 21.00
CA PRO A 407 -10.00 -31.42 22.27
C PRO A 407 -11.27 -31.34 23.11
N GLY A 408 -11.99 -30.20 23.07
CA GLY A 408 -13.24 -30.03 23.80
C GLY A 408 -14.37 -30.98 23.37
N LYS A 409 -14.30 -31.53 22.15
CA LYS A 409 -15.24 -32.52 21.62
C LYS A 409 -14.65 -33.93 21.57
N GLY A 410 -13.34 -34.09 21.80
CA GLY A 410 -12.64 -35.37 21.67
C GLY A 410 -12.65 -35.93 20.24
N GLN A 411 -12.54 -35.05 19.22
CA GLN A 411 -12.63 -35.44 17.81
C GLN A 411 -11.52 -34.82 16.96
N LEU A 412 -11.23 -35.48 15.85
CA LEU A 412 -10.39 -35.01 14.76
C LEU A 412 -11.27 -34.54 13.60
N THR A 413 -11.17 -33.27 13.24
CA THR A 413 -11.89 -32.75 12.07
C THR A 413 -10.98 -32.79 10.85
N LEU A 414 -11.44 -33.38 9.76
CA LEU A 414 -10.74 -33.38 8.47
C LEU A 414 -11.42 -32.42 7.51
N GLN A 415 -10.63 -31.63 6.80
CA GLN A 415 -11.07 -30.69 5.78
C GLN A 415 -10.76 -31.29 4.41
N LEU A 416 -11.71 -32.04 3.85
CA LEU A 416 -11.51 -32.81 2.61
C LEU A 416 -12.37 -32.24 1.49
N GLU A 417 -11.86 -32.33 0.26
CA GLU A 417 -12.65 -32.12 -0.95
C GLU A 417 -13.18 -33.43 -1.54
N ASP A 418 -12.39 -34.50 -1.41
CA ASP A 418 -12.74 -35.83 -1.87
C ASP A 418 -13.72 -36.48 -0.87
N ASN A 419 -14.67 -37.25 -1.39
CA ASN A 419 -15.65 -38.00 -0.58
C ASN A 419 -15.14 -39.38 -0.13
N GLU A 420 -13.83 -39.63 -0.28
CA GLU A 420 -13.19 -40.89 0.10
C GLU A 420 -11.98 -40.64 0.99
N LEU A 421 -11.85 -41.43 2.05
CA LEU A 421 -10.72 -41.42 2.98
C LEU A 421 -10.09 -42.80 3.06
N ARG A 422 -8.78 -42.90 2.81
CA ARG A 422 -8.02 -44.12 3.05
C ARG A 422 -7.62 -44.24 4.52
N ILE A 423 -7.89 -45.40 5.11
CA ILE A 423 -7.74 -45.71 6.53
C ILE A 423 -6.84 -46.92 6.82
N ALA A 424 -6.22 -47.51 5.79
CA ALA A 424 -5.18 -48.52 5.89
C ALA A 424 -4.12 -48.36 4.80
N GLU A 425 -2.90 -48.84 5.06
CA GLU A 425 -1.77 -48.78 4.11
C GLU A 425 -2.03 -49.60 2.84
N THR A 426 -2.63 -50.78 2.99
CA THR A 426 -2.87 -51.75 1.92
C THR A 426 -4.30 -52.29 1.96
N GLY A 427 -4.80 -52.73 0.79
CA GLY A 427 -6.17 -53.24 0.62
C GLY A 427 -7.07 -52.27 -0.14
N ASP A 428 -8.15 -52.82 -0.70
CA ASP A 428 -9.09 -52.10 -1.58
C ASP A 428 -10.54 -52.14 -1.06
N GLN A 429 -10.76 -52.81 0.08
CA GLN A 429 -12.11 -52.99 0.62
C GLN A 429 -12.64 -51.66 1.17
N THR A 430 -13.77 -51.21 0.62
CA THR A 430 -14.36 -49.89 0.89
C THR A 430 -15.60 -50.03 1.77
N CYS A 431 -15.68 -49.23 2.83
CA CYS A 431 -16.87 -49.05 3.65
C CYS A 431 -17.68 -47.88 3.06
N LEU A 432 -18.95 -48.13 2.73
CA LEU A 432 -19.90 -47.09 2.32
C LEU A 432 -20.57 -46.56 3.57
N LEU A 433 -20.59 -45.23 3.73
CA LEU A 433 -21.13 -44.54 4.90
C LEU A 433 -22.48 -43.92 4.53
N ASP A 434 -23.54 -44.50 5.07
CA ASP A 434 -24.94 -44.19 4.77
C ASP A 434 -25.75 -43.67 5.98
N GLU A 435 -25.26 -43.82 7.21
CA GLU A 435 -25.84 -43.20 8.43
C GLU A 435 -24.79 -42.48 9.29
N GLU A 436 -25.22 -41.49 10.10
CA GLU A 436 -24.34 -40.83 11.08
C GLU A 436 -24.02 -41.79 12.24
N SER A 437 -22.74 -41.90 12.62
CA SER A 437 -22.23 -42.68 13.77
C SER A 437 -21.86 -44.16 13.57
N ASP A 438 -21.39 -44.55 12.38
CA ASP A 438 -20.78 -45.87 12.22
C ASP A 438 -19.36 -45.95 12.81
N ASP A 439 -19.13 -47.01 13.57
CA ASP A 439 -17.83 -47.42 14.09
C ASP A 439 -17.19 -48.37 13.05
N ILE A 440 -16.12 -47.92 12.39
CA ILE A 440 -15.47 -48.60 11.27
C ILE A 440 -14.20 -49.31 11.75
N ASP A 441 -14.14 -50.63 11.60
CA ASP A 441 -12.96 -51.41 11.99
C ASP A 441 -11.86 -51.34 10.92
N CYS A 442 -10.72 -50.75 11.28
CA CYS A 442 -9.54 -50.59 10.42
C CYS A 442 -8.94 -51.93 9.95
N ARG A 443 -9.30 -53.07 10.56
CA ARG A 443 -8.84 -54.40 10.14
C ARG A 443 -9.61 -54.94 8.93
N HIS A 444 -10.82 -54.44 8.69
CA HIS A 444 -11.74 -54.96 7.68
C HIS A 444 -11.82 -54.07 6.44
N TYR A 445 -11.60 -52.76 6.59
CA TYR A 445 -11.73 -51.79 5.51
C TYR A 445 -10.46 -50.96 5.35
N ALA A 446 -10.11 -50.67 4.10
CA ALA A 446 -8.98 -49.83 3.73
C ALA A 446 -9.41 -48.42 3.28
N LEU A 447 -10.66 -48.28 2.82
CA LEU A 447 -11.23 -47.04 2.32
C LEU A 447 -12.59 -46.79 2.98
N VAL A 448 -12.92 -45.52 3.17
CA VAL A 448 -14.23 -45.05 3.65
C VAL A 448 -14.76 -44.07 2.63
N ASN A 449 -15.88 -44.39 1.99
CA ASN A 449 -16.57 -43.50 1.06
C ASN A 449 -17.83 -42.96 1.76
N PHE A 450 -17.90 -41.63 1.87
CA PHE A 450 -18.97 -40.90 2.55
C PHE A 450 -19.76 -39.99 1.58
N GLU A 451 -19.71 -40.26 0.28
CA GLU A 451 -20.41 -39.48 -0.76
C GLU A 451 -21.93 -39.45 -0.54
N THR A 452 -22.52 -40.58 -0.15
CA THR A 452 -23.95 -40.67 0.17
C THR A 452 -24.31 -39.72 1.30
N LEU A 453 -23.52 -39.72 2.38
CA LEU A 453 -23.75 -38.88 3.55
C LEU A 453 -23.52 -37.39 3.23
N ALA A 454 -22.47 -37.06 2.46
CA ALA A 454 -22.15 -35.70 2.04
C ALA A 454 -23.27 -35.04 1.23
N ASN A 455 -24.04 -35.83 0.47
CA ASN A 455 -25.19 -35.35 -0.28
C ASN A 455 -26.47 -35.20 0.56
N GLN A 456 -26.54 -35.82 1.75
CA GLN A 456 -27.75 -35.93 2.56
C GLN A 456 -27.69 -35.12 3.87
N SER A 457 -26.51 -34.96 4.46
CA SER A 457 -26.28 -34.25 5.72
C SER A 457 -25.15 -33.22 5.55
N GLU A 458 -25.29 -32.08 6.24
CA GLU A 458 -24.20 -31.09 6.35
C GLU A 458 -23.11 -31.54 7.35
N LEU A 459 -23.34 -32.63 8.08
CA LEU A 459 -22.47 -33.06 9.18
C LEU A 459 -22.11 -34.53 9.00
N ILE A 460 -20.83 -34.80 8.72
CA ILE A 460 -20.33 -36.15 8.47
C ILE A 460 -19.46 -36.56 9.64
N LYS A 461 -19.92 -37.53 10.44
CA LYS A 461 -19.17 -38.05 11.60
C LYS A 461 -19.19 -39.57 11.64
N PHE A 462 -18.02 -40.14 11.87
CA PHE A 462 -17.80 -41.58 12.06
C PHE A 462 -16.59 -41.79 12.96
N ALA A 463 -16.41 -43.00 13.49
CA ALA A 463 -15.23 -43.32 14.26
C ALA A 463 -14.47 -44.50 13.67
N LEU A 464 -13.16 -44.46 13.79
CA LEU A 464 -12.30 -45.59 13.47
C LEU A 464 -12.05 -46.40 14.74
N ILE A 465 -12.15 -47.71 14.63
CA ILE A 465 -11.81 -48.68 15.68
C ILE A 465 -10.58 -49.47 15.25
N SER A 466 -9.61 -49.55 16.16
CA SER A 466 -8.45 -50.45 16.02
C SER A 466 -8.16 -51.10 17.36
N GLY A 467 -8.54 -52.38 17.50
CA GLY A 467 -8.49 -53.07 18.78
C GLY A 467 -9.42 -52.45 19.82
N ASP A 468 -8.89 -52.03 20.96
CA ASP A 468 -9.64 -51.37 22.05
C ASP A 468 -9.64 -49.82 21.93
N SER A 469 -8.99 -49.27 20.91
CA SER A 469 -8.89 -47.83 20.67
C SER A 469 -9.95 -47.35 19.70
N ARG A 470 -10.52 -46.16 19.98
CA ARG A 470 -11.53 -45.50 19.16
C ARG A 470 -11.13 -44.05 18.88
N LEU A 471 -11.13 -43.64 17.62
CA LEU A 471 -10.81 -42.27 17.20
C LEU A 471 -11.98 -41.68 16.41
N LEU A 472 -12.56 -40.58 16.90
CA LEU A 472 -13.72 -39.92 16.29
C LEU A 472 -13.29 -38.91 15.22
N PHE A 473 -13.91 -39.01 14.05
CA PHE A 473 -13.71 -38.13 12.89
C PHE A 473 -14.94 -37.26 12.63
N ASN A 474 -14.69 -36.05 12.14
CA ASN A 474 -15.69 -35.13 11.60
C ASN A 474 -15.18 -34.62 10.25
N ILE A 475 -15.94 -34.76 9.17
CA ILE A 475 -15.55 -34.23 7.85
C ILE A 475 -16.22 -32.88 7.66
N GLU A 476 -15.42 -31.90 7.28
CA GLU A 476 -15.85 -30.58 6.79
C GLU A 476 -15.37 -30.43 5.36
N GLY A 477 -16.07 -29.60 4.58
CA GLY A 477 -15.54 -29.15 3.29
C GLY A 477 -14.20 -28.41 3.44
N PRO A 478 -13.51 -28.15 2.33
CA PRO A 478 -12.26 -27.39 2.36
C PRO A 478 -12.49 -26.05 3.08
N GLY A 479 -11.61 -25.73 4.03
CA GLY A 479 -11.64 -24.43 4.69
C GLY A 479 -11.32 -23.30 3.70
N ALA A 480 -11.69 -22.06 4.04
CA ALA A 480 -11.27 -20.89 3.27
C ALA A 480 -9.73 -20.84 3.21
N GLU A 481 -9.16 -21.13 2.05
CA GLU A 481 -7.74 -21.09 1.81
C GLU A 481 -7.31 -19.66 1.49
N GLU A 482 -6.79 -18.96 2.49
CA GLU A 482 -6.10 -17.70 2.31
C GLU A 482 -4.65 -17.87 2.75
N GLY A 483 -3.70 -17.29 2.01
CA GLY A 483 -2.34 -17.05 2.52
C GLY A 483 -1.17 -17.79 1.87
N LEU A 484 -1.28 -18.28 0.63
CA LEU A 484 -0.10 -18.73 -0.12
C LEU A 484 0.53 -17.55 -0.90
N THR A 485 1.72 -17.14 -0.49
CA THR A 485 2.56 -16.16 -1.20
C THR A 485 3.57 -16.89 -2.07
N LEU A 486 3.57 -16.61 -3.37
CA LEU A 486 4.52 -17.17 -4.33
C LEU A 486 5.27 -16.04 -5.04
N PRO A 487 6.60 -16.16 -5.25
CA PRO A 487 7.50 -17.20 -4.72
C PRO A 487 7.66 -17.13 -3.20
N LEU A 488 7.99 -18.26 -2.56
CA LEU A 488 8.12 -18.35 -1.09
C LEU A 488 9.15 -17.38 -0.50
N LEU A 489 10.21 -17.02 -1.23
CA LEU A 489 11.22 -16.06 -0.78
C LEU A 489 10.62 -14.72 -0.33
N PHE A 490 9.46 -14.34 -0.86
CA PHE A 490 8.76 -13.10 -0.52
C PHE A 490 7.68 -13.26 0.56
N ASP A 491 7.53 -14.45 1.13
CA ASP A 491 6.66 -14.67 2.29
C ASP A 491 7.37 -14.21 3.58
N GLN A 492 7.31 -12.90 3.84
CA GLN A 492 7.86 -12.28 5.05
C GLN A 492 7.32 -12.91 6.34
N SER A 493 6.12 -13.49 6.31
CA SER A 493 5.51 -14.12 7.49
C SER A 493 6.17 -15.43 7.90
N ARG A 494 7.00 -16.01 7.02
CA ARG A 494 7.78 -17.24 7.24
C ARG A 494 9.28 -16.97 7.29
N PHE A 495 9.70 -15.74 7.63
CA PHE A 495 11.11 -15.31 7.63
C PHE A 495 12.09 -16.36 8.21
N ASN A 496 11.78 -16.92 9.37
CA ASN A 496 12.62 -17.90 10.07
C ASN A 496 12.81 -19.24 9.32
N LYS A 497 11.97 -19.52 8.32
CA LYS A 497 12.02 -20.73 7.47
C LYS A 497 12.54 -20.45 6.07
N LEU A 498 12.64 -19.19 5.63
CA LEU A 498 13.02 -18.84 4.26
C LEU A 498 14.41 -19.39 3.87
N PHE A 499 15.29 -19.60 4.84
CA PHE A 499 16.69 -20.00 4.63
C PHE A 499 17.04 -21.35 5.27
N LYS A 500 16.03 -22.15 5.63
CA LYS A 500 16.19 -23.49 6.23
C LYS A 500 15.50 -24.55 5.37
N GLU A 501 16.10 -25.73 5.27
CA GLU A 501 15.61 -26.84 4.42
C GLU A 501 14.15 -27.25 4.71
N GLU A 502 13.78 -27.28 5.99
CA GLU A 502 12.41 -27.54 6.45
C GLU A 502 11.39 -26.47 6.01
N GLY A 503 11.86 -25.35 5.45
CA GLY A 503 11.02 -24.28 4.92
C GLY A 503 10.47 -24.53 3.52
N ASN A 504 10.97 -25.55 2.81
CA ASN A 504 10.50 -25.95 1.48
C ASN A 504 8.99 -26.28 1.50
N ALA A 505 8.26 -25.83 0.48
CA ALA A 505 6.94 -26.38 0.17
C ALA A 505 7.10 -27.56 -0.80
N THR A 506 6.15 -28.50 -0.77
CA THR A 506 6.10 -29.61 -1.73
C THR A 506 4.98 -29.40 -2.75
N TRP A 507 5.20 -29.91 -3.96
CA TRP A 507 4.25 -29.87 -5.05
C TRP A 507 3.57 -31.23 -5.20
N ASN A 508 2.27 -31.29 -4.88
CA ASN A 508 1.44 -32.46 -5.11
C ASN A 508 1.01 -32.48 -6.59
N ARG A 509 1.74 -33.25 -7.39
CA ARG A 509 1.54 -33.37 -8.84
C ARG A 509 0.16 -33.92 -9.22
N MET A 510 -0.31 -34.92 -8.47
CA MET A 510 -1.57 -35.61 -8.76
C MET A 510 -2.78 -34.69 -8.57
N LYS A 511 -2.74 -33.87 -7.51
CA LYS A 511 -3.82 -32.92 -7.19
C LYS A 511 -3.60 -31.52 -7.75
N GLY A 512 -2.41 -31.20 -8.24
CA GLY A 512 -2.03 -29.85 -8.67
C GLY A 512 -2.03 -28.83 -7.53
N ARG A 513 -1.57 -29.24 -6.33
CA ARG A 513 -1.63 -28.46 -5.08
C ARG A 513 -0.26 -28.23 -4.46
N VAL A 514 -0.15 -27.19 -3.65
CA VAL A 514 1.05 -26.88 -2.88
C VAL A 514 0.83 -27.30 -1.44
N ILE A 515 1.74 -28.09 -0.87
CA ILE A 515 1.72 -28.43 0.54
C ILE A 515 2.78 -27.59 1.25
N LEU A 516 2.36 -26.73 2.16
CA LEU A 516 3.22 -25.82 2.90
C LEU A 516 2.93 -25.90 4.39
N ASP A 517 3.96 -26.14 5.22
CA ASP A 517 3.81 -26.26 6.68
C ASP A 517 2.69 -27.25 7.09
N ASN A 518 2.59 -28.37 6.38
CA ASN A 518 1.52 -29.37 6.49
C ASN A 518 0.10 -28.83 6.24
N ILE A 519 -0.04 -27.80 5.43
CA ILE A 519 -1.32 -27.31 4.93
C ILE A 519 -1.32 -27.52 3.43
N GLU A 520 -2.32 -28.23 2.92
CA GLU A 520 -2.56 -28.30 1.49
C GLU A 520 -3.24 -27.00 1.03
N HIS A 521 -2.70 -26.39 -0.02
CA HIS A 521 -3.19 -25.17 -0.64
C HIS A 521 -3.54 -25.47 -2.11
N ASN A 522 -4.78 -25.19 -2.46
CA ASN A 522 -5.22 -25.05 -3.83
C ASN A 522 -4.57 -23.81 -4.47
N VAL A 523 -4.16 -23.98 -5.72
CA VAL A 523 -3.59 -22.92 -6.53
C VAL A 523 -4.39 -22.89 -7.82
N VAL A 524 -5.00 -21.75 -8.14
CA VAL A 524 -5.90 -21.61 -9.29
C VAL A 524 -5.38 -20.59 -10.31
N GLY A 525 -5.85 -20.71 -11.55
CA GLY A 525 -5.57 -19.76 -12.62
C GLY A 525 -4.09 -19.71 -13.01
N VAL A 526 -3.57 -18.49 -13.22
CA VAL A 526 -2.21 -18.26 -13.72
C VAL A 526 -1.15 -18.84 -12.77
N ARG A 527 -1.33 -18.76 -11.45
CA ARG A 527 -0.38 -19.34 -10.48
C ARG A 527 -0.20 -20.84 -10.67
N GLN A 528 -1.29 -21.56 -10.91
CA GLN A 528 -1.26 -23.01 -11.14
C GLN A 528 -0.52 -23.33 -12.44
N GLN A 529 -0.82 -22.58 -13.51
CA GLN A 529 -0.17 -22.75 -14.82
C GLN A 529 1.34 -22.57 -14.71
N LEU A 530 1.81 -21.56 -13.96
CA LEU A 530 3.25 -21.32 -13.75
C LEU A 530 3.93 -22.45 -12.98
N LEU A 531 3.31 -22.95 -11.90
CA LEU A 531 3.86 -24.10 -11.14
C LEU A 531 3.87 -25.39 -11.96
N MET A 532 2.83 -25.63 -12.77
CA MET A 532 2.79 -26.76 -13.70
C MET A 532 3.91 -26.66 -14.75
N GLN A 533 4.20 -25.45 -15.24
CA GLN A 533 5.33 -25.23 -16.16
C GLN A 533 6.68 -25.51 -15.48
N GLU A 534 6.91 -25.04 -14.25
CA GLU A 534 8.11 -25.38 -13.47
C GLU A 534 8.25 -26.89 -13.29
N SER A 535 7.17 -27.57 -12.89
CA SER A 535 7.13 -29.02 -12.72
C SER A 535 7.49 -29.73 -14.02
N SER A 536 6.91 -29.31 -15.15
CA SER A 536 7.18 -29.90 -16.46
C SER A 536 8.65 -29.74 -16.88
N LEU A 537 9.26 -28.58 -16.65
CA LEU A 537 10.68 -28.35 -16.96
C LEU A 537 11.58 -29.30 -16.16
N ILE A 538 11.28 -29.48 -14.88
CA ILE A 538 12.10 -30.30 -13.97
C ILE A 538 11.92 -31.80 -14.22
N GLU A 539 10.70 -32.26 -14.50
CA GLU A 539 10.42 -33.68 -14.74
C GLU A 539 11.04 -34.18 -16.04
N HIS A 540 10.96 -33.36 -17.09
CA HIS A 540 11.48 -33.71 -18.41
C HIS A 540 12.95 -33.28 -18.61
N ASN A 541 13.61 -32.79 -17.55
CA ASN A 541 14.97 -32.24 -17.60
C ASN A 541 15.17 -31.23 -18.75
N LEU A 542 14.22 -30.30 -18.89
CA LEU A 542 14.24 -29.27 -19.93
C LEU A 542 14.83 -27.98 -19.38
N LEU A 543 15.72 -27.38 -20.16
CA LEU A 543 16.31 -26.07 -19.88
C LEU A 543 15.47 -24.94 -20.43
N SER A 544 14.69 -25.19 -21.49
CA SER A 544 13.86 -24.19 -22.13
C SER A 544 12.76 -24.83 -22.99
N THR A 545 11.72 -24.04 -23.31
CA THR A 545 10.61 -24.45 -24.20
C THR A 545 10.41 -23.39 -25.29
N GLY A 546 10.13 -23.83 -26.51
CA GLY A 546 9.95 -22.99 -27.67
C GLY A 546 8.58 -23.19 -28.34
N SER A 547 8.27 -22.36 -29.34
CA SER A 547 7.04 -22.48 -30.11
C SER A 547 6.99 -23.81 -30.89
N ASN A 548 5.79 -24.35 -31.11
CA ASN A 548 5.57 -25.64 -31.77
C ASN A 548 6.27 -26.85 -31.11
N ASN A 549 6.33 -26.89 -29.78
CA ASN A 549 7.00 -27.96 -28.99
C ASN A 549 8.50 -28.12 -29.29
N SER A 550 9.20 -27.07 -29.72
CA SER A 550 10.67 -27.14 -29.80
C SER A 550 11.24 -27.08 -28.37
N GLU A 551 11.87 -28.15 -27.91
CA GLU A 551 12.40 -28.24 -26.54
C GLU A 551 13.93 -28.13 -26.54
N PHE A 552 14.49 -27.61 -25.44
CA PHE A 552 15.94 -27.65 -25.19
C PHE A 552 16.21 -28.56 -23.99
N ALA A 553 16.63 -29.79 -24.26
CA ALA A 553 16.90 -30.79 -23.22
C ALA A 553 18.26 -30.56 -22.55
N LEU A 554 18.37 -30.95 -21.28
CA LEU A 554 19.61 -30.83 -20.50
C LEU A 554 20.80 -31.51 -21.20
N ASP A 555 20.61 -32.73 -21.70
CA ASP A 555 21.65 -33.55 -22.33
C ASP A 555 22.29 -32.87 -23.57
N GLU A 556 21.59 -31.93 -24.21
CA GLU A 556 22.14 -31.17 -25.35
C GLU A 556 23.31 -30.27 -24.93
N LEU A 557 23.42 -29.88 -23.66
CA LEU A 557 24.58 -29.15 -23.14
C LEU A 557 25.81 -30.04 -22.96
N GLN A 558 25.65 -31.36 -22.79
CA GLN A 558 26.71 -32.25 -22.32
C GLN A 558 27.96 -32.21 -23.22
N ALA A 559 27.76 -32.11 -24.54
CA ALA A 559 28.86 -32.11 -25.50
C ALA A 559 29.65 -30.78 -25.55
N SER A 560 28.99 -29.64 -25.32
CA SER A 560 29.59 -28.31 -25.51
C SER A 560 29.94 -27.62 -24.19
N TYR A 561 29.18 -27.88 -23.12
CA TYR A 561 29.29 -27.24 -21.81
C TYR A 561 29.06 -28.28 -20.69
N PRO A 562 29.96 -29.26 -20.50
CA PRO A 562 29.77 -30.37 -19.56
C PRO A 562 29.66 -29.93 -18.10
N ASP A 563 30.39 -28.89 -17.69
CA ASP A 563 30.34 -28.37 -16.31
C ASP A 563 28.98 -27.72 -16.02
N LEU A 564 28.45 -26.95 -16.99
CA LEU A 564 27.13 -26.32 -16.89
C LEU A 564 26.01 -27.37 -16.89
N HIS A 565 26.14 -28.41 -17.72
CA HIS A 565 25.25 -29.56 -17.71
C HIS A 565 25.19 -30.20 -16.32
N ASN A 566 26.35 -30.50 -15.72
CA ASN A 566 26.41 -31.11 -14.39
C ASN A 566 25.79 -30.20 -13.31
N ALA A 567 26.01 -28.88 -13.38
CA ALA A 567 25.44 -27.95 -12.41
C ALA A 567 23.90 -27.90 -12.48
N TYR A 568 23.30 -27.86 -13.68
CA TYR A 568 21.84 -27.95 -13.83
C TYR A 568 21.29 -29.31 -13.42
N HIS A 569 21.98 -30.40 -13.74
CA HIS A 569 21.58 -31.74 -13.31
C HIS A 569 21.46 -31.82 -11.78
N GLN A 570 22.44 -31.30 -11.04
CA GLN A 570 22.39 -31.28 -9.57
C GLN A 570 21.23 -30.45 -9.04
N LEU A 571 20.92 -29.32 -9.68
CA LEU A 571 19.76 -28.48 -9.35
C LEU A 571 18.43 -29.22 -9.57
N PHE A 572 18.28 -29.94 -10.69
CA PHE A 572 17.07 -30.73 -10.99
C PHE A 572 16.90 -31.91 -10.03
N VAL A 573 17.98 -32.63 -9.71
CA VAL A 573 17.97 -33.69 -8.70
C VAL A 573 17.54 -33.16 -7.34
N TYR A 574 17.99 -31.96 -6.94
CA TYR A 574 17.57 -31.32 -5.70
C TYR A 574 16.04 -31.13 -5.66
N TYR A 575 15.45 -30.59 -6.72
CA TYR A 575 14.00 -30.37 -6.80
C TYR A 575 13.21 -31.68 -6.78
N GLN A 576 13.66 -32.68 -7.56
CA GLN A 576 13.01 -33.98 -7.65
C GLN A 576 13.05 -34.73 -6.31
N HIS A 577 14.20 -34.77 -5.64
CA HIS A 577 14.36 -35.46 -4.35
C HIS A 577 13.47 -34.87 -3.26
N ARG A 578 13.24 -33.55 -3.28
CA ARG A 578 12.45 -32.84 -2.28
C ARG A 578 11.00 -32.60 -2.68
N ASN A 579 10.58 -33.08 -3.85
CA ASN A 579 9.27 -32.80 -4.45
C ASN A 579 8.92 -31.30 -4.42
N THR A 580 9.88 -30.44 -4.68
CA THR A 580 9.71 -28.97 -4.65
C THR A 580 9.97 -28.35 -6.02
N LEU A 581 9.70 -27.05 -6.14
CA LEU A 581 9.85 -26.27 -7.36
C LEU A 581 10.63 -24.99 -7.05
N PRO A 582 11.26 -24.31 -8.04
CA PRO A 582 11.99 -23.07 -7.84
C PRO A 582 11.18 -22.01 -7.07
N SER A 583 9.88 -21.90 -7.34
CA SER A 583 9.00 -20.94 -6.64
C SER A 583 8.57 -21.39 -5.23
N LEU A 584 8.80 -22.66 -4.89
CA LEU A 584 8.40 -23.36 -3.67
C LEU A 584 9.58 -23.71 -2.75
N VAL A 585 10.81 -23.38 -3.17
CA VAL A 585 12.01 -23.72 -2.43
C VAL A 585 12.37 -22.63 -1.42
N SER A 586 12.86 -23.07 -0.27
CA SER A 586 13.58 -22.25 0.68
C SER A 586 15.01 -22.00 0.16
N TRP A 587 15.55 -20.83 0.42
CA TRP A 587 16.92 -20.46 0.06
C TRP A 587 17.94 -20.97 1.08
N SER A 588 17.87 -22.28 1.34
CA SER A 588 18.73 -23.00 2.28
C SER A 588 20.21 -22.89 1.90
N ALA A 589 21.10 -23.25 2.83
CA ALA A 589 22.54 -23.28 2.54
C ALA A 589 22.92 -24.25 1.40
N GLU A 590 22.28 -25.42 1.32
CA GLU A 590 22.51 -26.40 0.25
C GLU A 590 22.01 -25.86 -1.09
N TYR A 591 20.80 -25.34 -1.14
CA TYR A 591 20.22 -24.80 -2.37
C TYR A 591 21.03 -23.59 -2.89
N ARG A 592 21.44 -22.67 -2.01
CA ARG A 592 22.29 -21.53 -2.39
C ARG A 592 23.64 -21.98 -2.95
N ALA A 593 24.25 -23.03 -2.42
CA ALA A 593 25.50 -23.57 -2.95
C ALA A 593 25.33 -24.16 -4.36
N LEU A 594 24.25 -24.90 -4.61
CA LEU A 594 23.92 -25.44 -5.93
C LEU A 594 23.68 -24.33 -6.96
N VAL A 595 22.88 -23.32 -6.58
CA VAL A 595 22.58 -22.17 -7.43
C VAL A 595 23.86 -21.38 -7.73
N SER A 596 24.70 -21.12 -6.72
CA SER A 596 25.98 -20.42 -6.88
C SER A 596 26.92 -21.16 -7.84
N HIS A 597 27.02 -22.48 -7.75
CA HIS A 597 27.82 -23.30 -8.67
C HIS A 597 27.31 -23.22 -10.12
N MET A 598 25.99 -23.31 -10.33
CA MET A 598 25.39 -23.18 -11.66
C MET A 598 25.65 -21.78 -12.27
N ILE A 599 25.46 -20.73 -11.48
CA ILE A 599 25.71 -19.35 -11.91
C ILE A 599 27.17 -19.16 -12.32
N ALA A 600 28.12 -19.65 -11.53
CA ALA A 600 29.55 -19.50 -11.81
C ALA A 600 29.96 -20.23 -13.11
N THR A 601 29.47 -21.45 -13.33
CA THR A 601 29.75 -22.20 -14.58
C THR A 601 29.10 -21.53 -15.80
N PHE A 602 27.91 -20.96 -15.65
CA PHE A 602 27.25 -20.21 -16.71
C PHE A 602 27.99 -18.90 -17.05
N GLU A 603 28.41 -18.14 -16.05
CA GLU A 603 29.21 -16.92 -16.24
C GLU A 603 30.51 -17.23 -16.99
N GLN A 604 31.21 -18.30 -16.60
CA GLN A 604 32.42 -18.75 -17.26
C GLN A 604 32.18 -19.11 -18.74
N ALA A 605 31.07 -19.77 -19.06
CA ALA A 605 30.70 -20.11 -20.44
C ALA A 605 30.47 -18.84 -21.30
N LEU A 606 29.85 -17.80 -20.74
CA LEU A 606 29.65 -16.52 -21.44
C LEU A 606 30.97 -15.74 -21.64
N GLN A 607 31.87 -15.76 -20.66
CA GLN A 607 33.17 -15.08 -20.74
C GLN A 607 34.10 -15.67 -21.81
N GLN A 608 33.91 -16.94 -22.19
CA GLN A 608 34.69 -17.60 -23.23
C GLN A 608 34.28 -17.19 -24.67
N ILE A 609 33.17 -16.48 -24.83
CA ILE A 609 32.69 -16.04 -26.15
C ILE A 609 33.60 -14.93 -26.68
N GLY A 610 34.25 -15.19 -27.81
CA GLY A 610 35.17 -14.25 -28.44
C GLY A 610 34.46 -13.06 -29.12
N LEU A 611 35.03 -11.86 -28.98
CA LEU A 611 34.53 -10.63 -29.60
C LEU A 611 34.83 -10.57 -31.12
N SER A 612 34.09 -9.70 -31.82
CA SER A 612 34.27 -9.36 -33.23
C SER A 612 34.10 -10.54 -34.19
N ARG A 613 33.21 -11.49 -33.84
CA ARG A 613 32.79 -12.59 -34.71
C ARG A 613 31.30 -12.89 -34.54
N ALA A 614 30.74 -13.62 -35.51
CA ALA A 614 29.41 -14.18 -35.35
C ALA A 614 29.39 -15.27 -34.26
N LEU A 615 28.28 -15.36 -33.53
CA LEU A 615 28.05 -16.42 -32.56
C LEU A 615 27.82 -17.75 -33.26
N THR A 616 28.43 -18.81 -32.72
CA THR A 616 28.14 -20.19 -33.12
C THR A 616 26.74 -20.61 -32.66
N ALA A 617 26.20 -21.69 -33.23
CA ALA A 617 24.89 -22.21 -32.83
C ALA A 617 24.82 -22.55 -31.33
N GLN A 618 25.91 -23.06 -30.75
CA GLN A 618 25.98 -23.39 -29.32
C GLN A 618 26.02 -22.14 -28.43
N GLU A 619 26.76 -21.10 -28.83
CA GLU A 619 26.78 -19.83 -28.09
C GLU A 619 25.42 -19.11 -28.15
N LYS A 620 24.70 -19.20 -29.28
CA LYS A 620 23.32 -18.71 -29.38
C LYS A 620 22.38 -19.45 -28.45
N ARG A 621 22.58 -20.76 -28.25
CA ARG A 621 21.77 -21.57 -27.34
C ARG A 621 21.93 -21.18 -25.87
N LEU A 622 23.08 -20.65 -25.46
CA LEU A 622 23.25 -20.15 -24.08
C LEU A 622 22.25 -19.04 -23.72
N LEU A 623 21.85 -18.19 -24.69
CA LEU A 623 20.81 -17.18 -24.46
C LEU A 623 19.44 -17.81 -24.18
N HIS A 624 19.16 -18.98 -24.76
CA HIS A 624 17.85 -19.62 -24.67
C HIS A 624 17.62 -20.37 -23.35
N LEU A 625 18.65 -20.53 -22.51
CA LEU A 625 18.53 -21.19 -21.21
C LEU A 625 17.50 -20.48 -20.32
N GLY A 626 16.52 -21.22 -19.84
CA GLY A 626 15.45 -20.71 -19.00
C GLY A 626 14.42 -19.83 -19.73
N ILE A 627 14.49 -19.65 -21.05
CA ILE A 627 13.46 -18.93 -21.82
C ILE A 627 12.34 -19.88 -22.22
N CYS A 628 11.11 -19.58 -21.81
CA CYS A 628 9.92 -20.35 -22.19
C CYS A 628 9.08 -19.56 -23.19
N ARG A 629 8.61 -20.22 -24.25
CA ARG A 629 7.74 -19.63 -25.27
C ARG A 629 6.48 -20.48 -25.42
N GLY A 630 5.33 -19.83 -25.36
CA GLY A 630 4.05 -20.39 -25.78
C GLY A 630 3.54 -19.67 -27.04
N ASP A 631 2.31 -19.98 -27.45
CA ASP A 631 1.71 -19.39 -28.66
C ASP A 631 1.58 -17.86 -28.57
N ASN A 632 1.35 -17.34 -27.35
CA ASN A 632 1.06 -15.93 -27.10
C ASN A 632 2.02 -15.25 -26.12
N TYR A 633 3.09 -15.92 -25.68
CA TYR A 633 4.01 -15.35 -24.70
C TYR A 633 5.45 -15.83 -24.91
N GLU A 634 6.41 -15.00 -24.50
CA GLU A 634 7.81 -15.34 -24.31
C GLU A 634 8.24 -14.81 -22.94
N ARG A 635 8.92 -15.63 -22.13
CA ARG A 635 9.29 -15.25 -20.75
C ARG A 635 10.55 -15.93 -20.24
N LEU A 636 11.19 -15.31 -19.26
CA LEU A 636 12.22 -15.92 -18.44
C LEU A 636 11.55 -16.72 -17.32
N SER A 637 11.99 -17.96 -17.16
CA SER A 637 11.57 -18.85 -16.08
C SER A 637 12.40 -18.67 -14.81
N PRO A 638 11.92 -19.18 -13.66
CA PRO A 638 12.69 -19.28 -12.42
C PRO A 638 14.01 -20.04 -12.55
N LEU A 639 14.19 -20.84 -13.61
CA LEU A 639 15.43 -21.56 -13.91
C LEU A 639 16.42 -20.73 -14.72
N HIS A 640 16.04 -19.53 -15.19
CA HIS A 640 16.92 -18.66 -15.95
C HIS A 640 18.09 -18.16 -15.08
N PRO A 641 19.36 -18.22 -15.55
CA PRO A 641 20.53 -17.85 -14.74
C PRO A 641 20.48 -16.46 -14.11
N LEU A 642 19.97 -15.45 -14.84
CA LEU A 642 19.82 -14.08 -14.31
C LEU A 642 18.80 -14.02 -13.15
N VAL A 643 17.71 -14.79 -13.25
CA VAL A 643 16.67 -14.83 -12.21
C VAL A 643 17.24 -15.48 -10.95
N LEU A 644 17.96 -16.60 -11.10
CA LEU A 644 18.62 -17.28 -9.99
C LEU A 644 19.72 -16.43 -9.35
N ALA A 645 20.54 -15.74 -10.15
CA ALA A 645 21.62 -14.89 -9.63
C ALA A 645 21.11 -13.69 -8.83
N TYR A 646 20.05 -13.03 -9.32
CA TYR A 646 19.43 -11.93 -8.60
C TYR A 646 18.88 -12.37 -7.24
N HIS A 647 18.11 -13.47 -7.20
CA HIS A 647 17.49 -13.93 -5.96
C HIS A 647 18.49 -14.59 -5.01
N LEU A 648 19.58 -15.18 -5.51
CA LEU A 648 20.71 -15.61 -4.68
C LEU A 648 21.33 -14.40 -3.96
N GLN A 649 21.63 -13.33 -4.70
CA GLN A 649 22.18 -12.11 -4.12
C GLN A 649 21.21 -11.51 -3.07
N LEU A 650 19.91 -11.51 -3.34
CA LEU A 650 18.89 -11.06 -2.38
C LEU A 650 18.94 -11.91 -1.11
N ALA A 651 18.90 -13.24 -1.23
CA ALA A 651 18.95 -14.15 -0.08
C ALA A 651 20.24 -13.98 0.74
N GLU A 652 21.39 -13.87 0.09
CA GLU A 652 22.68 -13.65 0.75
C GLU A 652 22.76 -12.29 1.45
N THR A 653 22.18 -11.25 0.85
CA THR A 653 22.11 -9.91 1.46
C THR A 653 21.26 -9.93 2.73
N ILE A 654 20.12 -10.63 2.71
CA ILE A 654 19.25 -10.79 3.87
C ILE A 654 19.98 -11.53 5.00
N ILE A 655 20.67 -12.63 4.67
CA ILE A 655 21.39 -13.45 5.65
C ILE A 655 22.60 -12.71 6.25
N ALA A 656 23.25 -11.86 5.47
CA ALA A 656 24.44 -11.11 5.91
C ALA A 656 24.12 -9.90 6.82
N GLU A 657 22.84 -9.56 7.02
CA GLU A 657 22.45 -8.42 7.85
C GLU A 657 22.88 -8.63 9.33
N PRO A 658 23.65 -7.70 9.92
CA PRO A 658 24.10 -7.83 11.30
C PRO A 658 22.96 -7.52 12.30
N GLY A 659 22.43 -8.54 12.99
CA GLY A 659 21.42 -8.36 14.04
C GLY A 659 20.91 -9.68 14.63
N ASP A 660 20.24 -9.62 15.80
CA ASP A 660 19.49 -10.75 16.37
C ASP A 660 18.44 -11.21 15.34
N SER A 661 18.25 -12.51 15.19
CA SER A 661 17.32 -13.15 14.23
C SER A 661 15.85 -12.66 14.32
N THR A 662 15.51 -11.88 15.33
CA THR A 662 14.19 -11.29 15.58
C THR A 662 14.01 -9.87 15.03
N SER A 663 15.07 -9.21 14.54
CA SER A 663 15.05 -7.81 14.04
C SER A 663 15.54 -7.67 12.59
N ALA A 664 15.18 -8.59 11.69
CA ALA A 664 15.62 -8.54 10.30
C ALA A 664 14.82 -7.51 9.48
N SER A 665 15.50 -6.55 8.85
CA SER A 665 14.87 -5.47 8.08
C SER A 665 13.96 -5.98 6.96
N PHE A 666 14.31 -7.13 6.35
CA PHE A 666 13.51 -7.73 5.29
C PHE A 666 12.10 -8.11 5.73
N ALA A 667 11.93 -8.62 6.96
CA ALA A 667 10.62 -9.05 7.48
C ALA A 667 9.67 -7.86 7.74
N SER A 668 10.21 -6.64 7.87
CA SER A 668 9.45 -5.41 8.11
C SER A 668 9.37 -4.48 6.89
N LEU A 669 9.92 -4.87 5.74
CA LEU A 669 9.88 -4.06 4.52
C LEU A 669 8.42 -3.80 4.09
N PRO A 670 8.04 -2.52 3.83
CA PRO A 670 6.74 -2.20 3.24
C PRO A 670 6.56 -2.84 1.86
N GLN A 671 5.33 -3.16 1.50
CA GLN A 671 4.99 -3.79 0.21
C GLN A 671 5.54 -3.01 -0.99
N ILE A 672 5.49 -1.67 -0.96
CA ILE A 672 6.00 -0.81 -2.04
C ILE A 672 7.51 -1.04 -2.27
N THR A 673 8.28 -1.31 -1.23
CA THR A 673 9.71 -1.61 -1.33
C THR A 673 9.94 -3.02 -1.86
N LEU A 674 9.16 -4.01 -1.38
CA LEU A 674 9.21 -5.38 -1.91
C LEU A 674 8.89 -5.42 -3.39
N ASP A 675 7.94 -4.62 -3.87
CA ASP A 675 7.55 -4.57 -5.28
C ASP A 675 8.66 -4.01 -6.20
N ARG A 676 9.66 -3.33 -5.64
CA ARG A 676 10.85 -2.86 -6.36
C ARG A 676 11.98 -3.89 -6.42
N LEU A 677 11.90 -4.96 -5.63
CA LEU A 677 12.88 -6.06 -5.66
C LEU A 677 12.56 -7.01 -6.83
N VAL A 678 12.90 -6.57 -8.04
CA VAL A 678 12.58 -7.28 -9.29
C VAL A 678 13.79 -7.43 -10.22
N VAL A 679 13.92 -8.63 -10.79
CA VAL A 679 15.02 -8.99 -11.72
C VAL A 679 14.99 -8.15 -12.99
N SER A 680 13.80 -7.78 -13.47
CA SER A 680 13.61 -7.03 -14.72
C SER A 680 14.38 -5.71 -14.75
N GLY A 681 14.63 -5.10 -13.58
CA GLY A 681 15.42 -3.88 -13.45
C GLY A 681 16.89 -4.03 -13.85
N LEU A 682 17.44 -5.25 -13.81
CA LEU A 682 18.80 -5.53 -14.29
C LEU A 682 18.90 -5.62 -15.81
N MET A 683 17.78 -5.74 -16.51
CA MET A 683 17.75 -5.83 -17.97
C MET A 683 16.43 -5.26 -18.50
N PRO A 684 16.13 -3.96 -18.28
CA PRO A 684 14.85 -3.33 -18.59
C PRO A 684 14.43 -3.49 -20.06
N PHE A 685 15.41 -3.53 -20.96
CA PHE A 685 15.19 -3.67 -22.41
C PHE A 685 16.07 -4.77 -22.98
N VAL A 686 15.50 -5.55 -23.90
CA VAL A 686 16.19 -6.58 -24.67
C VAL A 686 15.86 -6.46 -26.16
N TYR A 687 16.74 -6.93 -27.03
CA TYR A 687 16.52 -6.88 -28.47
C TYR A 687 15.42 -7.87 -28.91
N HIS A 688 14.52 -7.41 -29.77
CA HIS A 688 13.48 -8.23 -30.40
C HIS A 688 13.59 -8.18 -31.92
N SER A 689 13.60 -9.34 -32.58
CA SER A 689 13.88 -9.43 -34.03
C SER A 689 12.82 -8.74 -34.91
N GLU A 690 11.55 -8.73 -34.50
CA GLU A 690 10.44 -8.16 -35.28
C GLU A 690 10.01 -6.76 -34.81
N HIS A 691 10.36 -6.40 -33.59
CA HIS A 691 9.83 -5.21 -32.90
C HIS A 691 10.94 -4.30 -32.37
N GLU A 692 12.18 -4.56 -32.80
CA GLU A 692 13.43 -3.91 -32.40
C GLU A 692 13.82 -4.14 -30.93
N TYR A 693 12.88 -3.94 -30.00
CA TYR A 693 13.07 -4.20 -28.58
C TYR A 693 11.82 -4.78 -27.89
N ALA A 694 12.06 -5.38 -26.74
CA ALA A 694 11.06 -5.83 -25.79
C ALA A 694 11.43 -5.36 -24.38
N GLN A 695 10.42 -5.13 -23.54
CA GLN A 695 10.59 -4.83 -22.13
C GLN A 695 10.49 -6.11 -21.30
N LEU A 696 11.24 -6.16 -20.20
CA LEU A 696 11.11 -7.21 -19.21
C LEU A 696 10.15 -6.79 -18.11
N GLN A 697 9.13 -7.59 -17.84
CA GLN A 697 8.10 -7.29 -16.83
C GLN A 697 7.89 -8.47 -15.88
N PRO A 698 7.95 -8.28 -14.56
CA PRO A 698 7.68 -9.36 -13.61
C PRO A 698 6.19 -9.68 -13.60
N MET A 699 5.85 -10.97 -13.55
CA MET A 699 4.46 -11.38 -13.40
C MET A 699 3.97 -11.11 -11.98
N ALA A 700 2.76 -10.57 -11.84
CA ALA A 700 2.17 -10.23 -10.54
C ALA A 700 1.91 -11.47 -9.68
N GLU A 701 1.54 -12.58 -10.31
CA GLU A 701 1.22 -13.85 -9.65
C GLU A 701 2.45 -14.59 -9.12
N ASN A 702 3.59 -14.38 -9.77
CA ASN A 702 4.87 -14.98 -9.42
C ASN A 702 6.03 -14.21 -10.09
N ARG A 703 6.70 -13.36 -9.32
CA ARG A 703 7.76 -12.47 -9.81
C ARG A 703 9.09 -13.14 -10.21
N PHE A 704 9.23 -14.46 -10.00
CA PHE A 704 10.36 -15.19 -10.60
C PHE A 704 10.18 -15.35 -12.12
N TRP A 705 8.94 -15.32 -12.61
CA TRP A 705 8.63 -15.31 -14.03
C TRP A 705 8.65 -13.88 -14.56
N ILE A 706 9.41 -13.65 -15.64
CA ILE A 706 9.59 -12.33 -16.25
C ILE A 706 9.13 -12.40 -17.70
N ASP A 707 8.02 -11.75 -18.03
CA ASP A 707 7.53 -11.65 -19.41
C ASP A 707 8.45 -10.76 -20.24
N ILE A 708 8.68 -11.19 -21.48
CA ILE A 708 9.38 -10.44 -22.52
C ILE A 708 8.30 -9.86 -23.42
N VAL A 709 7.91 -8.61 -23.16
CA VAL A 709 6.79 -7.94 -23.82
C VAL A 709 7.32 -7.05 -24.94
N PRO A 710 7.08 -7.38 -26.22
CA PRO A 710 7.50 -6.53 -27.32
C PRO A 710 6.77 -5.19 -27.30
N GLN A 711 7.42 -4.12 -27.78
CA GLN A 711 6.89 -2.75 -27.72
C GLN A 711 5.43 -2.62 -28.21
N ARG A 712 5.02 -3.37 -29.25
CA ARG A 712 3.67 -3.29 -29.83
C ARG A 712 2.58 -3.99 -29.01
N GLN A 713 2.95 -4.90 -28.11
CA GLN A 713 2.03 -5.69 -27.30
C GLN A 713 1.80 -5.12 -25.90
N MET A 714 2.41 -3.98 -25.57
CA MET A 714 2.16 -3.28 -24.31
C MET A 714 0.66 -3.01 -24.17
N SER A 715 -0.01 -3.80 -23.32
CA SER A 715 -1.44 -3.68 -23.07
C SER A 715 -1.73 -2.32 -22.47
N HIS A 716 -2.57 -1.55 -23.14
CA HIS A 716 -3.04 -0.25 -22.65
C HIS A 716 -4.09 -0.38 -21.53
N GLU A 717 -4.30 -1.56 -20.94
CA GLU A 717 -5.26 -1.75 -19.85
C GLU A 717 -4.94 -0.89 -18.63
N TYR A 718 -3.65 -0.65 -18.35
CA TYR A 718 -3.25 0.30 -17.32
C TYR A 718 -3.71 1.74 -17.64
N VAL A 719 -3.82 2.09 -18.94
CA VAL A 719 -4.26 3.42 -19.39
C VAL A 719 -5.72 3.64 -19.01
N LYS A 720 -6.58 2.61 -19.12
CA LYS A 720 -7.98 2.70 -18.67
C LYS A 720 -8.07 3.10 -17.20
N ARG A 721 -7.30 2.42 -16.35
CA ARG A 721 -7.24 2.69 -14.91
C ARG A 721 -6.64 4.07 -14.63
N LEU A 722 -5.52 4.41 -15.28
CA LEU A 722 -4.87 5.70 -15.15
C LEU A 722 -5.81 6.86 -15.48
N VAL A 723 -6.58 6.75 -16.57
CA VAL A 723 -7.55 7.75 -16.98
C VAL A 723 -8.61 7.93 -15.89
N LYS A 724 -9.25 6.85 -15.45
CA LYS A 724 -10.27 6.89 -14.39
C LYS A 724 -9.72 7.52 -13.11
N ASP A 725 -8.55 7.06 -12.64
CA ASP A 725 -7.94 7.52 -11.40
C ASP A 725 -7.58 9.02 -11.49
N LYS A 726 -7.04 9.48 -12.63
CA LYS A 726 -6.73 10.92 -12.85
C LYS A 726 -7.96 11.80 -12.96
N LEU A 727 -9.07 11.29 -13.51
CA LEU A 727 -10.34 12.01 -13.50
C LEU A 727 -10.83 12.21 -12.08
N ASN A 728 -10.90 11.14 -11.28
CA ASN A 728 -11.33 11.20 -9.88
C ASN A 728 -10.45 12.14 -9.04
N GLU A 729 -9.12 11.97 -9.11
CA GLU A 729 -8.17 12.84 -8.40
C GLU A 729 -8.38 14.32 -8.75
N PHE A 730 -8.60 14.64 -10.04
CA PHE A 730 -8.82 16.01 -10.47
C PHE A 730 -10.18 16.54 -9.99
N THR A 731 -11.25 15.76 -10.13
CA THR A 731 -12.60 16.18 -9.73
C THR A 731 -12.71 16.34 -8.21
N ASP A 732 -11.98 15.54 -7.44
CA ASP A 732 -11.92 15.66 -5.99
C ASP A 732 -11.14 16.92 -5.58
N ALA A 733 -9.95 17.13 -6.17
CA ALA A 733 -9.11 18.29 -5.89
C ALA A 733 -9.79 19.63 -6.28
N TYR A 734 -10.61 19.62 -7.33
CA TYR A 734 -11.29 20.80 -7.84
C TYR A 734 -12.82 20.68 -7.80
N SER A 735 -13.37 20.02 -6.78
CA SER A 735 -14.81 19.77 -6.64
C SER A 735 -15.68 21.03 -6.78
N ARG A 736 -15.21 22.19 -6.29
CA ARG A 736 -15.90 23.49 -6.42
C ARG A 736 -16.12 23.92 -7.87
N LEU A 737 -15.26 23.54 -8.83
CA LEU A 737 -15.43 23.87 -10.25
C LEU A 737 -16.68 23.21 -10.85
N PHE A 738 -17.12 22.09 -10.28
CA PHE A 738 -18.18 21.24 -10.80
C PHE A 738 -19.46 21.25 -9.94
N GLN A 739 -19.48 21.99 -8.81
CA GLN A 739 -20.64 22.12 -7.91
C GLN A 739 -21.64 23.23 -8.29
N SER A 740 -21.31 24.08 -9.26
CA SER A 740 -22.15 25.22 -9.66
C SER A 740 -23.26 24.81 -10.63
N ALA A 741 -24.43 25.46 -10.57
CA ALA A 741 -25.57 25.22 -11.48
C ALA A 741 -25.32 25.57 -12.97
N GLY A 742 -24.10 26.03 -13.30
CA GLY A 742 -23.62 26.14 -14.68
C GLY A 742 -22.98 24.81 -15.07
N ASN A 743 -23.49 24.21 -16.14
CA ASN A 743 -23.12 22.89 -16.68
C ASN A 743 -21.64 22.87 -17.15
N ASN A 744 -20.68 22.98 -16.23
CA ASN A 744 -19.26 23.09 -16.51
C ASN A 744 -18.72 21.71 -16.90
N ALA A 745 -18.51 21.48 -18.19
CA ALA A 745 -17.94 20.25 -18.67
C ALA A 745 -16.43 20.18 -18.36
N LEU A 746 -15.96 19.02 -17.91
CA LEU A 746 -14.54 18.70 -17.82
C LEU A 746 -13.97 18.56 -19.23
N VAL A 747 -13.22 19.59 -19.66
CA VAL A 747 -12.48 19.57 -20.92
C VAL A 747 -11.18 18.76 -20.79
N ILE A 748 -10.99 17.80 -21.69
CA ILE A 748 -9.83 16.90 -21.77
C ILE A 748 -9.18 17.05 -23.15
N ASN A 749 -7.85 17.24 -23.22
CA ASN A 749 -7.09 17.12 -24.46
C ASN A 749 -6.52 15.70 -24.59
N ALA A 750 -6.82 14.99 -25.68
CA ALA A 750 -6.23 13.71 -26.04
C ALA A 750 -5.26 13.94 -27.20
N ILE A 751 -3.95 13.91 -26.93
CA ILE A 751 -2.91 14.34 -27.89
C ILE A 751 -2.08 13.12 -28.32
N ASN A 752 -2.09 12.81 -29.62
CA ASN A 752 -1.39 11.69 -30.24
C ASN A 752 -1.84 10.31 -29.77
N LEU A 753 -3.13 10.12 -29.50
CA LEU A 753 -3.68 8.85 -29.03
C LEU A 753 -4.27 7.96 -30.14
N GLY A 754 -4.30 8.43 -31.40
CA GLY A 754 -4.77 7.64 -32.54
C GLY A 754 -6.18 7.08 -32.35
N ASP A 755 -6.30 5.75 -32.17
CA ASP A 755 -7.62 5.11 -31.99
C ASP A 755 -8.32 5.52 -30.68
N THR A 756 -7.60 6.05 -29.69
CA THR A 756 -8.14 6.55 -28.39
C THR A 756 -9.02 5.58 -27.59
N ARG A 757 -9.05 4.29 -27.96
CA ARG A 757 -9.94 3.27 -27.36
C ARG A 757 -9.82 3.20 -25.85
N GLU A 758 -8.61 3.35 -25.34
CA GLU A 758 -8.26 3.08 -23.95
C GLU A 758 -8.57 4.27 -23.06
N LEU A 759 -8.37 5.48 -23.61
CA LEU A 759 -8.92 6.70 -23.04
C LEU A 759 -10.43 6.60 -22.94
N PHE A 760 -11.11 6.22 -24.03
CA PHE A 760 -12.56 6.07 -24.05
C PHE A 760 -13.07 5.05 -23.03
N LEU A 761 -12.45 3.86 -22.94
CA LEU A 761 -12.81 2.85 -21.94
C LEU A 761 -12.54 3.33 -20.50
N GLY A 762 -11.48 4.10 -20.27
CA GLY A 762 -11.24 4.73 -18.96
C GLY A 762 -12.33 5.72 -18.57
N LEU A 763 -12.85 6.51 -19.53
CA LEU A 763 -14.01 7.37 -19.31
C LEU A 763 -15.26 6.55 -18.99
N VAL A 764 -15.48 5.44 -19.70
CA VAL A 764 -16.61 4.54 -19.42
C VAL A 764 -16.57 4.00 -17.98
N GLU A 765 -15.39 3.65 -17.46
CA GLU A 765 -15.24 3.23 -16.06
C GLU A 765 -15.52 4.36 -15.06
N TYR A 766 -15.15 5.61 -15.38
CA TYR A 766 -15.54 6.78 -14.59
C TYR A 766 -17.07 6.94 -14.54
N PHE A 767 -17.75 6.86 -15.68
CA PHE A 767 -19.21 6.96 -15.73
C PHE A 767 -19.92 5.79 -15.02
N LYS A 768 -19.35 4.57 -15.04
CA LYS A 768 -19.84 3.45 -14.23
C LYS A 768 -19.77 3.77 -12.74
N GLN A 769 -18.67 4.35 -12.27
CA GLN A 769 -18.46 4.67 -10.87
C GLN A 769 -19.42 5.77 -10.38
N GLU A 770 -19.52 6.88 -11.11
CA GLU A 770 -20.23 8.08 -10.66
C GLU A 770 -21.73 8.09 -11.00
N LYS A 771 -22.17 7.27 -11.97
CA LYS A 771 -23.58 7.16 -12.41
C LYS A 771 -24.21 8.54 -12.66
N ASP A 772 -25.38 8.82 -12.07
CA ASP A 772 -26.08 10.09 -12.24
C ASP A 772 -25.30 11.32 -11.75
N GLY A 773 -24.30 11.11 -10.88
CA GLY A 773 -23.38 12.14 -10.39
C GLY A 773 -22.25 12.49 -11.38
N ALA A 774 -22.08 11.72 -12.45
CA ALA A 774 -20.97 11.90 -13.40
C ALA A 774 -21.02 13.27 -14.07
N ILE A 775 -19.93 14.03 -14.02
CA ILE A 775 -19.87 15.35 -14.66
C ILE A 775 -19.90 15.24 -16.18
N SER A 776 -20.34 16.31 -16.86
CA SER A 776 -20.22 16.38 -18.32
C SER A 776 -18.74 16.43 -18.72
N ILE A 777 -18.36 15.75 -19.80
CA ILE A 777 -16.99 15.66 -20.29
C ILE A 777 -16.94 16.06 -21.77
N HIS A 778 -15.97 16.90 -22.12
CA HIS A 778 -15.65 17.24 -23.50
C HIS A 778 -14.22 16.82 -23.84
N VAL A 779 -14.02 16.06 -24.92
CA VAL A 779 -12.69 15.57 -25.33
C VAL A 779 -12.24 16.21 -26.64
N ASN A 780 -11.13 16.95 -26.62
CA ASN A 780 -10.45 17.43 -27.81
C ASN A 780 -9.38 16.41 -28.25
N CYS A 781 -9.59 15.71 -29.36
CA CYS A 781 -8.63 14.78 -29.94
C CYS A 781 -7.70 15.51 -30.93
N TYR A 782 -6.40 15.53 -30.65
CA TYR A 782 -5.36 16.10 -31.50
C TYR A 782 -4.46 14.99 -32.04
N ASP A 783 -4.37 14.85 -33.36
CA ASP A 783 -3.46 13.91 -34.01
C ASP A 783 -2.81 14.58 -35.25
N GLU A 784 -1.71 14.00 -35.76
CA GLU A 784 -1.05 14.52 -36.98
C GLU A 784 -1.97 14.54 -38.20
N ARG A 785 -2.97 13.64 -38.22
CA ARG A 785 -3.99 13.53 -39.26
C ARG A 785 -5.33 13.16 -38.62
N LEU A 786 -6.44 13.60 -39.21
CA LEU A 786 -7.77 13.19 -38.78
C LEU A 786 -7.99 11.70 -39.13
N LEU A 787 -8.08 10.86 -38.10
CA LEU A 787 -8.38 9.43 -38.22
C LEU A 787 -9.71 9.10 -37.53
N PRO A 788 -10.43 8.04 -37.96
CA PRO A 788 -11.54 7.48 -37.19
C PRO A 788 -11.03 6.89 -35.87
N ASN A 789 -11.70 7.21 -34.76
CA ASN A 789 -11.32 6.74 -33.43
C ASN A 789 -12.51 6.12 -32.66
N ALA A 790 -12.28 5.70 -31.42
CA ALA A 790 -13.31 5.06 -30.60
C ALA A 790 -14.53 5.97 -30.31
N PHE A 791 -14.33 7.29 -30.21
CA PHE A 791 -15.43 8.24 -30.01
C PHE A 791 -16.31 8.35 -31.26
N ASP A 792 -15.72 8.33 -32.47
CA ASP A 792 -16.48 8.26 -33.72
C ASP A 792 -17.33 6.99 -33.77
N ARG A 793 -16.72 5.83 -33.49
CA ARG A 793 -17.44 4.54 -33.47
C ARG A 793 -18.59 4.53 -32.48
N PHE A 794 -18.41 5.11 -31.30
CA PHE A 794 -19.48 5.23 -30.30
C PHE A 794 -20.61 6.15 -30.77
N ALA A 795 -20.28 7.33 -31.31
CA ALA A 795 -21.26 8.31 -31.75
C ALA A 795 -22.05 7.86 -32.99
N GLU A 796 -21.41 7.13 -33.90
CA GLU A 796 -22.02 6.60 -35.12
C GLU A 796 -22.79 5.28 -34.90
N SER A 797 -22.56 4.59 -33.78
CA SER A 797 -23.24 3.33 -33.48
C SER A 797 -24.69 3.57 -33.06
N GLY A 798 -25.64 3.14 -33.91
CA GLY A 798 -27.07 3.17 -33.63
C GLY A 798 -27.61 1.97 -32.84
N SER A 799 -26.80 0.94 -32.60
CA SER A 799 -27.23 -0.32 -31.99
C SER A 799 -26.75 -0.44 -30.53
N TYR A 800 -27.68 -0.44 -29.58
CA TYR A 800 -27.37 -0.68 -28.17
C TYR A 800 -26.72 -2.04 -27.94
N GLU A 801 -27.14 -3.08 -28.67
CA GLU A 801 -26.57 -4.43 -28.51
C GLU A 801 -25.11 -4.50 -29.00
N GLN A 802 -24.74 -3.75 -30.03
CA GLN A 802 -23.34 -3.64 -30.44
C GLN A 802 -22.52 -2.86 -29.40
N LEU A 803 -23.04 -1.73 -28.92
CA LEU A 803 -22.39 -0.93 -27.87
C LEU A 803 -22.19 -1.73 -26.57
N LYS A 804 -23.17 -2.55 -26.17
CA LYS A 804 -23.04 -3.42 -25.00
C LYS A 804 -21.94 -4.46 -25.15
N ASN A 805 -21.75 -5.00 -26.35
CA ASN A 805 -20.65 -5.93 -26.63
C ASN A 805 -19.30 -5.19 -26.65
N ASP A 806 -19.23 -4.05 -27.34
CA ASP A 806 -17.99 -3.28 -27.50
C ASP A 806 -17.46 -2.69 -26.18
N LEU A 807 -18.37 -2.38 -25.25
CA LEU A 807 -18.10 -1.87 -23.90
C LEU A 807 -18.05 -2.95 -22.81
N SER A 808 -18.19 -4.23 -23.19
CA SER A 808 -18.24 -5.38 -22.26
C SER A 808 -19.32 -5.25 -21.16
N LEU A 809 -20.48 -4.69 -21.50
CA LEU A 809 -21.61 -4.50 -20.58
C LEU A 809 -22.55 -5.71 -20.50
N ASN A 810 -22.31 -6.76 -21.31
CA ASN A 810 -23.15 -7.95 -21.39
C ASN A 810 -22.89 -9.01 -20.30
N SER A 811 -21.92 -8.79 -19.41
CA SER A 811 -21.53 -9.68 -18.32
C SER A 811 -21.38 -8.91 -16.99
N GLY A 812 -21.68 -9.55 -15.87
CA GLY A 812 -21.51 -8.97 -14.53
C GLY A 812 -22.65 -8.06 -14.09
N ALA A 813 -22.39 -7.23 -13.07
CA ALA A 813 -23.39 -6.40 -12.38
C ALA A 813 -24.07 -5.34 -13.26
N TRP A 814 -23.44 -4.95 -14.38
CA TRP A 814 -23.92 -3.87 -15.26
C TRP A 814 -24.90 -4.31 -16.35
N ARG A 815 -25.17 -5.61 -16.49
CA ARG A 815 -26.06 -6.14 -17.54
C ARG A 815 -27.48 -5.55 -17.48
N ALA A 816 -27.96 -5.22 -16.28
CA ALA A 816 -29.29 -4.63 -16.06
C ALA A 816 -29.33 -3.10 -16.27
N GLU A 817 -28.19 -2.41 -16.13
CA GLU A 817 -28.08 -0.94 -16.18
C GLU A 817 -27.37 -0.44 -17.45
N ALA A 818 -27.06 -1.33 -18.40
CA ALA A 818 -26.24 -1.02 -19.56
C ALA A 818 -26.84 0.06 -20.47
N ASP A 819 -28.16 0.04 -20.69
CA ASP A 819 -28.85 1.04 -21.51
C ASP A 819 -28.78 2.43 -20.87
N MET A 820 -28.95 2.50 -19.55
CA MET A 820 -28.83 3.75 -18.78
C MET A 820 -27.42 4.34 -18.87
N LEU A 821 -26.38 3.51 -18.76
CA LEU A 821 -24.99 3.96 -18.91
C LEU A 821 -24.71 4.50 -20.32
N ILE A 822 -25.23 3.85 -21.37
CA ILE A 822 -25.10 4.32 -22.76
C ILE A 822 -25.80 5.67 -22.94
N ASP A 823 -27.00 5.85 -22.38
CA ASP A 823 -27.73 7.11 -22.43
C ASP A 823 -27.00 8.23 -21.68
N LEU A 824 -26.45 7.91 -20.51
CA LEU A 824 -25.66 8.82 -19.71
C LEU A 824 -24.42 9.30 -20.50
N LEU A 825 -23.67 8.37 -21.11
CA LEU A 825 -22.54 8.69 -21.98
C LEU A 825 -22.98 9.59 -23.15
N ARG A 826 -24.07 9.26 -23.86
CA ARG A 826 -24.57 10.10 -24.98
C ARG A 826 -25.01 11.49 -24.54
N SER A 827 -25.53 11.64 -23.33
CA SER A 827 -26.00 12.92 -22.82
C SER A 827 -24.89 13.81 -22.27
N ARG A 828 -23.81 13.22 -21.73
CA ARG A 828 -22.77 13.94 -20.97
C ARG A 828 -21.37 13.87 -21.58
N LEU A 829 -21.10 13.01 -22.55
CA LEU A 829 -19.80 12.90 -23.22
C LEU A 829 -19.87 13.49 -24.64
N THR A 830 -19.02 14.48 -24.91
CA THR A 830 -18.87 15.09 -26.24
C THR A 830 -17.41 15.10 -26.66
N PHE A 831 -17.14 15.20 -27.96
CA PHE A 831 -15.77 15.26 -28.47
C PHE A 831 -15.64 16.13 -29.71
N SER A 832 -14.41 16.55 -30.01
CA SER A 832 -14.04 17.31 -31.21
C SER A 832 -12.65 16.87 -31.68
N LYS A 833 -12.44 16.83 -33.00
CA LYS A 833 -11.18 16.36 -33.60
C LYS A 833 -10.45 17.50 -34.29
N PHE A 834 -9.15 17.58 -34.06
CA PHE A 834 -8.26 18.61 -34.57
C PHE A 834 -7.00 17.97 -35.16
N VAL A 835 -6.49 18.58 -36.23
CA VAL A 835 -5.12 18.31 -36.67
C VAL A 835 -4.18 19.07 -35.74
N LEU A 836 -3.06 18.44 -35.36
CA LEU A 836 -2.04 19.07 -34.54
C LEU A 836 -1.63 20.44 -35.13
N PRO A 837 -1.73 21.53 -34.36
CA PRO A 837 -1.41 22.85 -34.88
C PRO A 837 0.09 22.97 -35.18
N PRO A 838 0.49 23.76 -36.21
CA PRO A 838 1.89 24.10 -36.47
C PRO A 838 2.60 24.62 -35.21
N GLU A 839 3.94 24.55 -35.16
CA GLU A 839 4.73 24.93 -33.98
C GLU A 839 4.46 26.35 -33.44
N SER A 840 3.93 27.26 -34.27
CA SER A 840 3.56 28.63 -33.88
C SER A 840 2.28 28.74 -33.06
N ASP A 841 1.41 27.74 -33.08
CA ASP A 841 0.03 27.85 -32.58
C ASP A 841 -0.17 27.09 -31.27
N LYS A 842 -1.07 27.60 -30.41
CA LYS A 842 -1.37 26.99 -29.09
C LYS A 842 -2.46 25.92 -29.21
N LEU A 843 -2.36 24.89 -28.36
CA LEU A 843 -3.46 23.95 -28.14
C LEU A 843 -4.60 24.64 -27.38
N ALA A 844 -5.85 24.18 -27.57
CA ALA A 844 -6.98 24.70 -26.81
C ALA A 844 -6.85 24.37 -25.32
N TYR A 845 -7.44 25.21 -24.48
CA TYR A 845 -7.45 25.00 -23.04
C TYR A 845 -8.13 23.68 -22.67
N ALA A 846 -7.54 22.97 -21.71
CA ALA A 846 -8.15 21.81 -21.07
C ALA A 846 -7.86 21.77 -19.56
N HIS A 847 -8.67 21.05 -18.82
CA HIS A 847 -8.40 20.74 -17.42
C HIS A 847 -7.35 19.63 -17.34
N LEU A 848 -7.56 18.55 -18.09
CA LEU A 848 -6.66 17.41 -18.21
C LEU A 848 -6.13 17.29 -19.63
N ALA A 849 -4.86 16.93 -19.79
CA ALA A 849 -4.31 16.47 -21.06
C ALA A 849 -3.74 15.07 -20.90
N PHE A 850 -4.12 14.15 -21.78
CA PHE A 850 -3.50 12.85 -21.95
C PHE A 850 -2.63 12.91 -23.20
N PHE A 851 -1.36 12.59 -23.05
CA PHE A 851 -0.35 12.81 -24.08
C PHE A 851 0.46 11.54 -24.32
N THR A 852 0.57 11.09 -25.56
CA THR A 852 1.39 9.92 -25.94
C THR A 852 2.51 10.35 -26.89
N ASN A 853 3.69 9.75 -26.74
CA ASN A 853 4.80 9.99 -27.65
C ASN A 853 4.67 9.18 -28.95
N THR A 854 4.52 9.85 -30.09
CA THR A 854 4.56 9.24 -31.42
C THR A 854 5.95 9.26 -32.06
N ALA A 855 6.94 9.94 -31.45
CA ALA A 855 8.29 9.92 -31.98
C ALA A 855 8.82 8.48 -32.02
N PRO A 856 9.45 8.07 -33.14
CA PRO A 856 10.05 6.75 -33.22
C PRO A 856 11.10 6.62 -32.13
N VAL A 857 11.07 5.49 -31.43
CA VAL A 857 12.13 5.12 -30.49
C VAL A 857 13.18 4.38 -31.31
N ASP A 858 14.36 4.98 -31.43
CA ASP A 858 15.47 4.35 -32.12
C ASP A 858 16.18 3.39 -31.16
N CYS A 859 16.22 2.11 -31.49
CA CYS A 859 17.08 1.15 -30.79
C CYS A 859 18.53 1.29 -31.26
N ARG A 860 19.45 1.67 -30.36
CA ARG A 860 20.87 1.89 -30.67
C ARG A 860 21.77 0.92 -29.90
N GLN A 861 22.91 0.56 -30.48
CA GLN A 861 23.93 -0.21 -29.78
C GLN A 861 24.77 0.71 -28.89
N ILE A 862 25.01 0.29 -27.66
CA ILE A 862 25.81 1.03 -26.69
C ILE A 862 26.72 0.11 -25.89
N ARG A 863 27.76 0.69 -25.29
CA ARG A 863 28.52 0.03 -24.23
C ARG A 863 27.81 0.26 -22.90
N ILE A 864 27.32 -0.82 -22.30
CA ILE A 864 26.59 -0.80 -21.01
C ILE A 864 27.43 -0.11 -19.92
N GLU A 865 28.74 -0.31 -19.94
CA GLU A 865 29.71 0.27 -18.98
C GLU A 865 29.81 1.80 -19.06
N ASP A 866 29.55 2.38 -20.23
CA ASP A 866 29.70 3.82 -20.47
C ASP A 866 28.37 4.59 -20.26
N ALA A 867 27.24 3.87 -20.28
CA ALA A 867 25.90 4.42 -20.16
C ALA A 867 25.52 4.77 -18.71
N ALA A 868 24.70 5.81 -18.54
CA ALA A 868 24.17 6.24 -17.25
C ALA A 868 23.51 5.07 -16.49
N SER A 869 23.80 4.97 -15.19
CA SER A 869 23.32 3.88 -14.35
C SER A 869 22.05 4.24 -13.59
N GLY A 870 21.06 3.34 -13.62
CA GLY A 870 19.89 3.33 -12.74
C GLY A 870 20.02 2.28 -11.61
N VAL A 871 21.23 1.78 -11.35
CA VAL A 871 21.49 0.73 -10.36
C VAL A 871 21.65 1.30 -8.96
N LEU A 872 20.83 0.82 -8.02
CA LEU A 872 20.86 1.11 -6.59
C LEU A 872 21.00 -0.22 -5.81
N CYS A 873 21.37 -0.11 -4.53
CA CYS A 873 21.46 -1.25 -3.61
C CYS A 873 22.21 -2.45 -4.23
N HIS A 874 23.33 -2.17 -4.90
CA HIS A 874 24.19 -3.17 -5.55
C HIS A 874 23.50 -4.06 -6.59
N GLY A 875 22.42 -3.58 -7.21
CA GLY A 875 21.65 -4.33 -8.21
C GLY A 875 20.34 -4.92 -7.70
N LEU A 876 20.07 -4.86 -6.39
CA LEU A 876 18.78 -5.31 -5.85
C LEU A 876 17.63 -4.38 -6.24
N ILE A 877 17.91 -3.08 -6.37
CA ILE A 877 16.96 -2.10 -6.93
C ILE A 877 17.63 -1.53 -8.16
N ALA A 878 17.20 -1.97 -9.35
CA ALA A 878 17.79 -1.53 -10.60
C ALA A 878 16.70 -1.07 -11.58
N GLY A 879 17.10 -0.29 -12.57
CA GLY A 879 16.24 0.17 -13.63
C GLY A 879 17.05 0.82 -14.74
N GLU A 880 16.34 1.47 -15.66
CA GLU A 880 16.98 2.27 -16.71
C GLU A 880 17.70 3.48 -16.12
N GLY A 881 18.92 3.72 -16.58
CA GLY A 881 19.57 5.01 -16.46
C GLY A 881 19.28 5.84 -17.70
N ALA A 882 19.24 7.15 -17.52
CA ALA A 882 18.92 8.07 -18.59
C ALA A 882 19.92 9.20 -18.69
N GLU A 883 20.17 9.64 -19.92
CA GLU A 883 21.02 10.79 -20.19
C GLU A 883 20.65 11.49 -21.50
N THR A 884 20.93 12.79 -21.56
CA THR A 884 20.77 13.58 -22.79
C THR A 884 22.12 13.71 -23.48
N GLN A 885 22.22 13.30 -24.74
CA GLN A 885 23.39 13.52 -25.57
C GLN A 885 22.99 14.31 -26.83
N GLY A 886 23.41 15.57 -26.91
CA GLY A 886 22.93 16.50 -27.95
C GLY A 886 21.42 16.73 -27.84
N ASP A 887 20.70 16.57 -28.94
CA ASP A 887 19.22 16.71 -29.00
C ASP A 887 18.47 15.39 -28.79
N ALA A 888 19.16 14.30 -28.44
CA ALA A 888 18.57 12.98 -28.22
C ALA A 888 18.63 12.58 -26.75
N TYR A 889 17.56 11.93 -26.30
CA TYR A 889 17.44 11.36 -24.97
C TYR A 889 17.63 9.85 -25.02
N PHE A 890 18.56 9.33 -24.24
CA PHE A 890 18.89 7.91 -24.20
C PHE A 890 18.43 7.30 -22.88
N THR A 891 17.77 6.15 -22.95
CA THR A 891 17.49 5.28 -21.81
C THR A 891 18.09 3.90 -22.06
N ALA A 892 18.77 3.34 -21.06
CA ALA A 892 19.40 2.03 -21.17
C ALA A 892 19.66 1.40 -19.79
N PHE A 893 19.98 0.10 -19.79
CA PHE A 893 20.72 -0.47 -18.67
C PHE A 893 22.17 0.01 -18.76
N GLY A 894 22.60 0.80 -17.78
CA GLY A 894 23.96 1.32 -17.72
C GLY A 894 24.65 1.02 -16.40
N LEU A 895 25.97 0.91 -16.44
CA LEU A 895 26.83 0.56 -15.32
C LEU A 895 27.94 1.59 -15.09
N ARG A 896 27.82 2.79 -15.67
CA ARG A 896 28.80 3.86 -15.46
C ARG A 896 28.93 4.16 -13.97
N ASN A 897 30.17 4.10 -13.48
CA ASN A 897 30.55 4.31 -12.08
C ASN A 897 29.93 3.29 -11.08
N VAL A 898 29.50 2.12 -11.54
CA VAL A 898 29.04 1.02 -10.68
C VAL A 898 30.16 0.01 -10.48
N ASP A 899 30.46 -0.35 -9.24
CA ASP A 899 31.36 -1.47 -8.95
C ASP A 899 30.60 -2.80 -9.16
N THR A 900 30.96 -3.52 -10.21
CA THR A 900 30.31 -4.77 -10.61
C THR A 900 31.03 -6.02 -10.11
N GLU A 901 32.30 -5.91 -9.73
CA GLU A 901 33.14 -7.06 -9.40
C GLU A 901 32.60 -7.91 -8.24
N PRO A 902 32.03 -7.34 -7.17
CA PRO A 902 31.47 -8.15 -6.07
C PRO A 902 30.15 -8.85 -6.42
N TYR A 903 29.41 -8.36 -7.43
CA TYR A 903 28.00 -8.69 -7.62
C TYR A 903 27.76 -9.45 -8.92
N CYS A 904 27.61 -10.78 -8.82
CA CYS A 904 27.46 -11.66 -10.00
C CYS A 904 26.22 -11.31 -10.84
N ALA A 905 25.10 -10.91 -10.21
CA ALA A 905 23.89 -10.53 -10.95
C ALA A 905 24.14 -9.35 -11.91
N LEU A 906 24.95 -8.36 -11.52
CA LEU A 906 25.35 -7.24 -12.39
C LEU A 906 26.28 -7.70 -13.53
N ARG A 907 27.24 -8.58 -13.24
CA ARG A 907 28.15 -9.11 -14.27
C ARG A 907 27.39 -9.94 -15.31
N LEU A 908 26.46 -10.80 -14.87
CA LEU A 908 25.60 -11.57 -15.76
C LEU A 908 24.65 -10.69 -16.57
N ALA A 909 24.03 -9.68 -15.94
CA ALA A 909 23.17 -8.72 -16.65
C ALA A 909 23.92 -8.04 -17.80
N ARG A 910 25.17 -7.62 -17.57
CA ARG A 910 26.06 -7.07 -18.61
C ARG A 910 26.31 -8.08 -19.73
N LEU A 911 26.76 -9.30 -19.40
CA LEU A 911 27.11 -10.32 -20.39
C LEU A 911 25.90 -10.75 -21.24
N LEU A 912 24.77 -11.04 -20.59
CA LEU A 912 23.53 -11.41 -21.25
C LEU A 912 23.00 -10.26 -22.11
N GLY A 913 22.94 -9.05 -21.57
CA GLY A 913 22.50 -7.84 -22.29
C GLY A 913 23.24 -7.66 -23.62
N CYS A 914 24.54 -7.95 -23.64
CA CYS A 914 25.35 -7.90 -24.86
C CYS A 914 25.14 -9.07 -25.83
N LEU A 915 24.58 -10.20 -25.36
CA LEU A 915 24.36 -11.41 -26.16
C LEU A 915 23.02 -11.39 -26.91
N TRP A 916 22.00 -10.70 -26.37
CA TRP A 916 20.63 -10.69 -26.90
C TRP A 916 20.53 -10.41 -28.40
N GLN A 917 21.10 -9.29 -28.84
CA GLN A 917 21.03 -8.88 -30.24
C GLN A 917 21.78 -9.83 -31.17
N PRO A 918 23.08 -10.12 -30.98
CA PRO A 918 23.82 -11.00 -31.91
C PRO A 918 23.33 -12.45 -31.92
N ALA A 919 22.65 -12.91 -30.87
CA ALA A 919 22.04 -14.24 -30.86
C ALA A 919 20.77 -14.32 -31.70
N ARG A 920 19.95 -13.24 -31.70
CA ARG A 920 18.65 -13.20 -32.39
C ARG A 920 18.69 -12.55 -33.77
N GLN A 921 19.71 -11.74 -34.07
CA GLN A 921 19.87 -11.07 -35.35
C GLN A 921 20.81 -11.87 -36.27
N SER A 922 20.29 -12.29 -37.43
CA SER A 922 21.09 -13.00 -38.43
C SER A 922 22.27 -12.14 -38.91
N ASN A 923 23.43 -12.76 -39.09
CA ASN A 923 24.68 -12.13 -39.57
C ASN A 923 25.24 -10.99 -38.71
N SER A 924 24.78 -10.84 -37.46
CA SER A 924 25.35 -9.87 -36.52
C SER A 924 26.61 -10.41 -35.84
N GLN A 925 27.58 -9.52 -35.61
CA GLN A 925 28.82 -9.83 -34.88
C GLN A 925 28.64 -9.48 -33.40
N TYR A 926 29.23 -10.29 -32.53
CA TYR A 926 29.26 -10.02 -31.09
C TYR A 926 30.38 -9.02 -30.76
N HIS A 927 30.01 -7.79 -30.41
CA HIS A 927 30.94 -6.73 -30.03
C HIS A 927 30.92 -6.39 -28.53
N GLY A 928 30.19 -7.15 -27.71
CA GLY A 928 30.02 -6.81 -26.29
C GLY A 928 29.23 -5.52 -26.08
N GLN A 929 28.25 -5.26 -26.95
CA GLN A 929 27.39 -4.07 -26.89
C GLN A 929 25.96 -4.47 -26.55
N GLY A 930 25.34 -3.74 -25.63
CA GLY A 930 23.92 -3.84 -25.32
C GLY A 930 23.09 -2.89 -26.19
N ILE A 931 21.81 -2.77 -25.87
CA ILE A 931 20.91 -1.84 -26.53
C ILE A 931 20.55 -0.65 -25.65
N SER A 932 20.28 0.49 -26.27
CA SER A 932 19.64 1.67 -25.67
C SER A 932 18.46 2.10 -26.52
N LEU A 933 17.52 2.78 -25.89
CA LEU A 933 16.40 3.43 -26.56
C LEU A 933 16.71 4.93 -26.66
N ALA A 934 16.58 5.48 -27.86
CA ALA A 934 16.81 6.90 -28.12
C ALA A 934 15.53 7.58 -28.62
N VAL A 935 15.20 8.72 -28.01
CA VAL A 935 14.04 9.54 -28.39
C VAL A 935 14.50 10.93 -28.79
N SER A 936 13.92 11.48 -29.86
CA SER A 936 14.27 12.82 -30.36
C SER A 936 13.73 13.95 -29.47
N GLY A 937 14.46 15.07 -29.41
CA GLY A 937 14.12 16.26 -28.64
C GLY A 937 12.85 17.01 -29.08
N ASN A 938 12.34 16.76 -30.30
CA ASN A 938 11.09 17.37 -30.80
C ASN A 938 9.89 17.07 -29.86
N PHE A 939 9.93 15.92 -29.19
CA PHE A 939 8.97 15.54 -28.16
C PHE A 939 8.83 16.59 -27.03
N LYS A 940 9.93 17.28 -26.63
CA LYS A 940 9.88 18.32 -25.58
C LYS A 940 9.00 19.51 -25.99
N GLN A 941 9.00 19.89 -27.26
CA GLN A 941 8.30 21.09 -27.71
C GLN A 941 6.78 20.90 -27.65
N LEU A 942 6.27 19.77 -28.15
CA LEU A 942 4.84 19.46 -28.09
C LEU A 942 4.37 19.21 -26.64
N LEU A 943 5.19 18.55 -25.83
CA LEU A 943 4.90 18.34 -24.41
C LEU A 943 4.81 19.67 -23.65
N ASN A 944 5.72 20.62 -23.90
CA ASN A 944 5.65 21.96 -23.31
C ASN A 944 4.36 22.69 -23.69
N ARG A 945 3.90 22.56 -24.95
CA ARG A 945 2.61 23.10 -25.39
C ARG A 945 1.43 22.46 -24.66
N SER A 946 1.51 21.17 -24.33
CA SER A 946 0.51 20.50 -23.47
C SER A 946 0.50 21.09 -22.06
N TYR A 947 1.67 21.31 -21.46
CA TYR A 947 1.78 21.95 -20.14
C TYR A 947 1.27 23.39 -20.10
N ASP A 948 1.39 24.12 -21.21
CA ASP A 948 0.91 25.50 -21.29
C ASP A 948 -0.61 25.59 -21.54
N SER A 949 -1.23 24.53 -22.07
CA SER A 949 -2.65 24.50 -22.45
C SER A 949 -3.53 23.71 -21.48
N SER A 950 -2.95 22.97 -20.53
CA SER A 950 -3.70 22.17 -19.55
C SER A 950 -3.29 22.45 -18.12
N LEU A 951 -4.21 22.26 -17.17
CA LEU A 951 -3.90 22.33 -15.75
C LEU A 951 -3.05 21.12 -15.33
N TRP A 952 -3.50 19.91 -15.67
CA TRP A 952 -2.71 18.68 -15.49
C TRP A 952 -2.43 18.02 -16.83
N THR A 953 -1.17 17.68 -17.09
CA THR A 953 -0.77 16.83 -18.22
C THR A 953 -0.31 15.48 -17.70
N THR A 954 -0.97 14.42 -18.16
CA THR A 954 -0.64 13.01 -17.91
C THR A 954 0.02 12.44 -19.16
N ILE A 955 1.27 12.00 -19.02
CA ILE A 955 1.98 11.32 -20.10
C ILE A 955 1.65 9.83 -20.03
N ILE A 956 1.11 9.30 -21.11
CA ILE A 956 0.85 7.87 -21.30
C ILE A 956 2.11 7.24 -21.88
N ASP A 957 2.56 6.15 -21.26
CA ASP A 957 3.78 5.42 -21.63
C ASP A 957 4.99 6.36 -21.81
N PRO A 958 5.42 7.07 -20.75
CA PRO A 958 6.58 7.94 -20.86
C PRO A 958 7.81 7.09 -21.21
N LYS A 959 8.21 7.11 -22.48
CA LYS A 959 9.42 6.43 -22.98
C LYS A 959 10.71 7.17 -22.57
N VAL A 960 10.63 7.97 -21.50
CA VAL A 960 11.65 8.85 -20.96
C VAL A 960 11.51 8.87 -19.44
N THR A 961 12.62 8.91 -18.70
CA THR A 961 12.58 9.04 -17.24
C THR A 961 12.23 10.46 -16.78
N LEU A 962 11.97 10.63 -15.47
CA LEU A 962 11.60 11.92 -14.86
C LEU A 962 12.58 13.05 -15.15
N ASP A 963 13.89 12.77 -15.28
CA ASP A 963 14.92 13.76 -15.56
C ASP A 963 14.74 14.47 -16.91
N PHE A 964 13.94 13.89 -17.81
CA PHE A 964 13.55 14.51 -19.06
C PHE A 964 12.61 15.71 -18.87
N LEU A 965 11.79 15.69 -17.81
CA LEU A 965 10.71 16.62 -17.59
C LEU A 965 11.22 17.91 -16.91
N PRO A 966 10.75 19.09 -17.33
CA PRO A 966 11.19 20.35 -16.74
C PRO A 966 10.81 20.44 -15.25
N VAL A 967 11.79 20.77 -14.40
CA VAL A 967 11.65 20.91 -12.93
C VAL A 967 10.66 22.03 -12.51
N LYS A 968 10.21 22.87 -13.43
CA LYS A 968 9.20 23.91 -13.16
C LYS A 968 7.79 23.33 -13.32
N LYS A 969 7.07 23.27 -12.19
CA LYS A 969 5.65 22.88 -11.98
C LYS A 969 5.39 21.43 -11.49
N MET A 970 6.30 20.83 -10.74
CA MET A 970 5.91 19.78 -9.77
C MET A 970 5.72 20.44 -8.39
N SER A 971 4.55 21.05 -8.21
CA SER A 971 4.08 21.57 -6.93
C SER A 971 2.58 21.32 -6.87
N CYS A 972 2.23 20.08 -6.57
CA CYS A 972 0.97 19.67 -5.95
C CYS A 972 1.32 18.48 -5.08
#